data_AF-A0A167TPJ8-F1
#
_entry.id   AF-A0A167TPJ8-F1
#
_cell.length_a   1.000
_cell.length_b   1.000
_cell.length_c   1.000
_cell.angle_alpha   90.00
_cell.angle_beta   90.00
_cell.angle_gamma   90.00
#
_symmetry.space_group_name_H-M   'P 1'
#
loop_
_entity.id
_entity.type
_entity.pdbx_description
1 polymer ?
#
loop_
_entity_poly.entity_id
_entity_poly.type
_entity_poly.pdbx_seq_one_letter_code
_entity_poly.pdbx_strand_id
1 'polypeptide(L)'
;MPIRPLDEWAVGRTQSLPLSALKGAVVGIDAAHYINQHLVNQSTREALLGALGGFPFALRTNIEKELQTFSNLGVATIFVFNGLEFGKKEHRTQPASSRSFEQAWELYDQQQADQVVDAFSSAGMTTHYPYFNLSPVTDPWSFYRYHWAQRSFPTSADTTNPSGTPSPETLFKYLQRILTQNGVEFIVAPYSAAAQLSYLARGSNPVVDAVFAPSEALLFDIDKLVTRIDIEPAQFFWITKQTCQEELGRLSNEQFLEFCLLLGSPFLRSLPLFENPAYPGKSPTIRDALPMFNSAGRSALTLCAQYEEDRRMQELQYTDLYKRAYMIVKHHVYIDVEGRVGPMDPENTSSDMHELIGQRLPEELYFYLSKGIIGADVPNFLTTGEVRISLPLGTEDTEIYRQLVGDILTPLRTQSICLLANSLHRFYQTKVIRILPWFDENSERTINLKGIPSVKETIHSWKIHGDQFPESIKKLQAPRGSFKFAVQSLSEPDFTSKSFANRETPALSSQEDILSNVMWRFLQLRGYVDDKHKLTPWGQCLVQALSGIEPADNLEESIFVAIEMIRLGLLNTKSWFSHVSGGPMRGSEDDKTFNMLVSRVACVAKLQHKSIGYSGPLSRQLLCYRSLISQVRSALRSLVEVVLAGLLLSGDADRDRNDWTEMAIKLPFIDDNDCGLGIAVRTYLDDLPLQANPTSPEARADVKAKGKEWFQHSESFIGNLELAFKLWDAVYAGTQSTGKEFKEAKFWEDANKWLAERR
;
A
#
# COMPACT_ATOMS: atom_id res chain seq x y z
N MET A 1 0.50 -14.68 4.26
CA MET A 1 1.83 -14.97 3.67
C MET A 1 2.10 -16.47 3.73
N PRO A 2 2.83 -17.07 2.78
CA PRO A 2 2.96 -18.53 2.68
C PRO A 2 3.79 -19.20 3.79
N ILE A 3 3.49 -20.47 4.05
CA ILE A 3 4.39 -21.39 4.77
C ILE A 3 5.43 -21.87 3.75
N ARG A 4 6.51 -21.11 3.58
CA ARG A 4 7.49 -21.33 2.49
C ARG A 4 7.98 -22.78 2.35
N PRO A 5 8.37 -23.48 3.44
CA PRO A 5 8.81 -24.87 3.32
C PRO A 5 7.73 -25.81 2.77
N LEU A 6 6.47 -25.53 3.10
CA LEU A 6 5.32 -26.29 2.62
C LEU A 6 5.03 -25.99 1.15
N ASP A 7 5.12 -24.73 0.73
CA ASP A 7 4.98 -24.36 -0.69
C ASP A 7 6.05 -25.03 -1.55
N GLU A 8 7.32 -24.92 -1.15
CA GLU A 8 8.46 -25.56 -1.83
C GLU A 8 8.29 -27.08 -1.90
N TRP A 9 7.84 -27.70 -0.82
CA TRP A 9 7.56 -29.14 -0.79
C TRP A 9 6.35 -29.53 -1.64
N ALA A 10 5.32 -28.69 -1.70
CA ALA A 10 4.13 -28.92 -2.51
C ALA A 10 4.41 -28.80 -4.02
N VAL A 11 5.52 -28.16 -4.41
CA VAL A 11 5.98 -28.15 -5.81
C VAL A 11 6.16 -29.59 -6.30
N GLY A 12 5.39 -29.96 -7.34
CA GLY A 12 5.36 -31.32 -7.91
C GLY A 12 4.31 -32.26 -7.30
N ARG A 13 3.57 -31.81 -6.28
CA ARG A 13 2.42 -32.53 -5.67
C ARG A 13 1.07 -31.88 -5.98
N THR A 14 1.09 -30.69 -6.57
CA THR A 14 -0.12 -30.02 -7.02
C THR A 14 -0.71 -30.73 -8.24
N GLN A 15 -2.02 -30.81 -8.27
CA GLN A 15 -2.77 -31.25 -9.44
C GLN A 15 -3.13 -30.04 -10.28
N SER A 16 -3.28 -30.21 -11.59
CA SER A 16 -3.73 -29.15 -12.50
C SER A 16 -5.04 -29.52 -13.17
N LEU A 17 -5.90 -28.52 -13.35
CA LEU A 17 -7.17 -28.65 -14.06
C LEU A 17 -7.40 -27.41 -14.93
N PRO A 18 -8.15 -27.53 -16.04
CA PRO A 18 -8.56 -26.36 -16.81
C PRO A 18 -9.45 -25.46 -15.97
N LEU A 19 -9.37 -24.14 -16.15
CA LEU A 19 -10.14 -23.17 -15.38
C LEU A 19 -11.66 -23.34 -15.58
N SER A 20 -12.07 -23.89 -16.72
CA SER A 20 -13.45 -24.27 -17.01
C SER A 20 -14.02 -25.34 -16.07
N ALA A 21 -13.18 -26.08 -15.33
CA ALA A 21 -13.63 -27.02 -14.30
C ALA A 21 -14.26 -26.31 -13.08
N LEU A 22 -14.05 -24.99 -12.93
CA LEU A 22 -14.68 -24.16 -11.90
C LEU A 22 -16.00 -23.52 -12.38
N LYS A 23 -16.51 -23.88 -13.56
CA LYS A 23 -17.75 -23.30 -14.09
C LYS A 23 -18.91 -23.51 -13.09
N GLY A 24 -19.58 -22.42 -12.75
CA GLY A 24 -20.69 -22.39 -11.79
C GLY A 24 -20.25 -22.36 -10.33
N ALA A 25 -18.96 -22.39 -10.05
CA ALA A 25 -18.41 -22.27 -8.70
C ALA A 25 -18.15 -20.81 -8.31
N VAL A 26 -18.16 -20.55 -7.01
CA VAL A 26 -17.68 -19.32 -6.37
C VAL A 26 -16.28 -19.57 -5.82
N VAL A 27 -15.29 -18.80 -6.30
CA VAL A 27 -13.91 -18.86 -5.83
C VAL A 27 -13.65 -17.73 -4.84
N GLY A 28 -13.30 -18.08 -3.61
CA GLY A 28 -12.83 -17.14 -2.60
C GLY A 28 -11.35 -16.86 -2.80
N ILE A 29 -10.97 -15.60 -2.96
CA ILE A 29 -9.61 -15.19 -3.32
C ILE A 29 -9.01 -14.37 -2.18
N ASP A 30 -7.87 -14.81 -1.65
CA ASP A 30 -7.05 -13.99 -0.75
C ASP A 30 -6.42 -12.85 -1.57
N ALA A 31 -6.84 -11.61 -1.28
CA ALA A 31 -6.44 -10.45 -2.06
C ALA A 31 -4.93 -10.14 -1.96
N ALA A 32 -4.31 -10.39 -0.81
CA ALA A 32 -2.88 -10.17 -0.63
C ALA A 32 -2.07 -11.18 -1.44
N HIS A 33 -2.49 -12.44 -1.43
CA HIS A 33 -1.89 -13.48 -2.27
C HIS A 33 -2.07 -13.19 -3.76
N TYR A 34 -3.27 -12.78 -4.16
CA TYR A 34 -3.57 -12.42 -5.54
C TYR A 34 -2.67 -11.29 -6.06
N ILE A 35 -2.56 -10.19 -5.31
CA ILE A 35 -1.66 -9.07 -5.67
C ILE A 35 -0.21 -9.55 -5.71
N ASN A 36 0.22 -10.32 -4.72
CA ASN A 36 1.60 -10.81 -4.67
C ASN A 36 1.94 -11.66 -5.90
N GLN A 37 1.03 -12.52 -6.39
CA GLN A 37 1.23 -13.27 -7.63
C GLN A 37 1.50 -12.34 -8.82
N HIS A 38 0.75 -11.24 -8.95
CA HIS A 38 0.98 -10.25 -10.01
C HIS A 38 2.34 -9.55 -9.91
N LEU A 39 2.79 -9.23 -8.70
CA LEU A 39 4.04 -8.52 -8.46
C LEU A 39 5.29 -9.38 -8.72
N VAL A 40 5.16 -10.71 -8.66
CA VAL A 40 6.32 -11.63 -8.62
C VAL A 40 6.37 -12.56 -9.82
N ASN A 41 5.23 -12.84 -10.45
CA ASN A 41 5.16 -13.74 -11.59
C ASN A 41 5.88 -13.11 -12.79
N GLN A 42 6.70 -13.92 -13.48
CA GLN A 42 7.54 -13.46 -14.58
C GLN A 42 6.75 -12.84 -15.74
N SER A 43 5.51 -13.28 -15.97
CA SER A 43 4.67 -12.77 -17.05
C SER A 43 4.00 -11.42 -16.76
N THR A 44 3.83 -11.07 -15.48
CA THR A 44 3.08 -9.86 -15.06
C THR A 44 3.94 -8.83 -14.34
N ARG A 45 5.07 -9.24 -13.78
CA ARG A 45 5.96 -8.36 -13.02
C ARG A 45 6.60 -7.29 -13.91
N GLU A 46 6.90 -6.15 -13.30
CA GLU A 46 7.62 -5.06 -13.95
C GLU A 46 9.02 -4.93 -13.35
N ALA A 47 10.04 -5.26 -14.14
CA ALA A 47 11.43 -5.38 -13.68
C ALA A 47 11.99 -4.11 -13.01
N LEU A 48 11.59 -2.93 -13.52
CA LEU A 48 12.06 -1.63 -13.01
C LEU A 48 11.12 -0.99 -11.98
N LEU A 49 10.08 -1.71 -11.51
CA LEU A 49 9.14 -1.16 -10.51
C LEU A 49 9.87 -0.66 -9.25
N GLY A 50 10.87 -1.41 -8.78
CA GLY A 50 11.68 -1.00 -7.63
C GLY A 50 12.53 0.26 -7.85
N ALA A 51 12.79 0.64 -9.11
CA ALA A 51 13.54 1.85 -9.47
C ALA A 51 12.65 3.07 -9.79
N LEU A 52 11.34 2.85 -10.02
CA LEU A 52 10.35 3.91 -10.25
C LEU A 52 9.47 4.20 -9.04
N GLY A 53 9.22 3.17 -8.22
CA GLY A 53 8.12 3.17 -7.26
C GLY A 53 6.76 3.25 -7.95
N GLY A 54 5.71 3.51 -7.19
CA GLY A 54 4.34 3.59 -7.70
C GLY A 54 3.70 2.21 -7.86
N PHE A 55 2.60 2.20 -8.60
CA PHE A 55 1.90 0.97 -8.95
C PHE A 55 2.34 0.51 -10.36
N PRO A 56 2.41 -0.82 -10.62
CA PRO A 56 2.76 -1.31 -11.94
C PRO A 56 1.78 -0.79 -13.01
N PHE A 57 2.30 -0.36 -14.16
CA PHE A 57 1.53 0.17 -15.28
C PHE A 57 0.55 -0.86 -15.88
N ALA A 58 0.93 -2.14 -15.92
CA ALA A 58 0.14 -3.22 -16.50
C ALA A 58 -0.87 -3.85 -15.52
N LEU A 59 -0.74 -3.58 -14.21
CA LEU A 59 -1.48 -4.29 -13.16
C LEU A 59 -2.99 -4.26 -13.39
N ARG A 60 -3.56 -3.08 -13.64
CA ARG A 60 -5.00 -2.94 -13.87
C ARG A 60 -5.48 -3.73 -15.07
N THR A 61 -4.83 -3.56 -16.21
CA THR A 61 -5.19 -4.25 -17.46
C THR A 61 -5.09 -5.76 -17.31
N ASN A 62 -4.08 -6.25 -16.60
CA ASN A 62 -3.95 -7.66 -16.27
C ASN A 62 -5.15 -8.13 -15.45
N ILE A 63 -5.43 -7.50 -14.30
CA ILE A 63 -6.56 -7.85 -13.42
C ILE A 63 -7.89 -7.84 -14.19
N GLU A 64 -8.19 -6.78 -14.95
CA GLU A 64 -9.43 -6.67 -15.73
C GLU A 64 -9.58 -7.82 -16.74
N LYS A 65 -8.50 -8.22 -17.40
CA LYS A 65 -8.47 -9.39 -18.28
C LYS A 65 -8.73 -10.70 -17.52
N GLU A 66 -8.18 -10.86 -16.32
CA GLU A 66 -8.43 -12.05 -15.50
C GLU A 66 -9.89 -12.11 -15.03
N LEU A 67 -10.43 -11.00 -14.52
CA LEU A 67 -11.84 -10.89 -14.10
C LEU A 67 -12.79 -11.19 -15.26
N GLN A 68 -12.51 -10.67 -16.45
CA GLN A 68 -13.27 -10.99 -17.65
C GLN A 68 -13.18 -12.48 -18.00
N THR A 69 -12.02 -13.11 -17.80
CA THR A 69 -11.83 -14.54 -18.05
C THR A 69 -12.66 -15.39 -17.07
N PHE A 70 -12.64 -15.08 -15.78
CA PHE A 70 -13.52 -15.73 -14.79
C PHE A 70 -14.99 -15.60 -15.17
N SER A 71 -15.43 -14.38 -15.48
CA SER A 71 -16.80 -14.08 -15.91
C SER A 71 -17.22 -14.88 -17.15
N ASN A 72 -16.39 -14.90 -18.20
CA ASN A 72 -16.65 -15.64 -19.44
C ASN A 72 -16.76 -17.15 -19.23
N LEU A 73 -16.03 -17.70 -18.25
CA LEU A 73 -16.09 -19.12 -17.90
C LEU A 73 -17.25 -19.45 -16.94
N GLY A 74 -18.01 -18.45 -16.50
CA GLY A 74 -19.08 -18.60 -15.52
C GLY A 74 -18.55 -18.93 -14.12
N VAL A 75 -17.37 -18.42 -13.76
CA VAL A 75 -16.75 -18.54 -12.43
C VAL A 75 -17.01 -17.24 -11.68
N ALA A 76 -17.71 -17.32 -10.55
CA ALA A 76 -17.90 -16.18 -9.66
C ALA A 76 -16.68 -16.05 -8.73
N THR A 77 -16.36 -14.83 -8.30
CA THR A 77 -15.24 -14.58 -7.39
C THR A 77 -15.65 -13.66 -6.26
N ILE A 78 -15.11 -13.92 -5.07
CA ILE A 78 -15.24 -13.05 -3.89
C ILE A 78 -13.83 -12.80 -3.35
N PHE A 79 -13.42 -11.54 -3.31
CA PHE A 79 -12.11 -11.18 -2.79
C PHE A 79 -12.18 -10.92 -1.27
N VAL A 80 -11.24 -11.49 -0.53
CA VAL A 80 -11.12 -11.32 0.91
C VAL A 80 -9.79 -10.63 1.21
N PHE A 81 -9.87 -9.45 1.81
CA PHE A 81 -8.72 -8.64 2.20
C PHE A 81 -8.38 -8.85 3.67
N ASN A 82 -7.09 -8.74 4.02
CA ASN A 82 -6.67 -8.67 5.43
C ASN A 82 -7.17 -7.36 6.05
N GLY A 83 -7.56 -7.43 7.32
CA GLY A 83 -8.02 -6.29 8.11
C GLY A 83 -6.99 -5.86 9.15
N LEU A 84 -7.42 -5.88 10.42
CA LEU A 84 -6.60 -5.45 11.55
C LEU A 84 -5.41 -6.39 11.77
N GLU A 85 -4.38 -5.84 12.40
CA GLU A 85 -3.26 -6.63 12.90
C GLU A 85 -3.70 -7.49 14.08
N PHE A 86 -3.20 -8.72 14.12
CA PHE A 86 -3.40 -9.62 15.24
C PHE A 86 -2.13 -9.78 16.07
N GLY A 87 -2.30 -9.91 17.39
CA GLY A 87 -1.23 -10.12 18.35
C GLY A 87 -0.17 -9.03 18.40
N LYS A 88 0.92 -9.31 19.10
CA LYS A 88 2.11 -8.45 19.12
C LYS A 88 3.06 -8.91 18.02
N LYS A 89 3.26 -8.09 16.99
CA LYS A 89 4.28 -8.34 15.98
C LYS A 89 5.68 -8.26 16.62
N GLU A 90 6.55 -9.22 16.33
CA GLU A 90 7.97 -9.13 16.69
C GLU A 90 8.68 -8.06 15.85
N HIS A 91 9.72 -7.45 16.40
CA HIS A 91 10.61 -6.58 15.62
C HIS A 91 11.46 -7.44 14.70
N ARG A 92 11.19 -7.40 13.39
CA ARG A 92 12.00 -8.08 12.37
C ARG A 92 12.82 -7.03 11.63
N THR A 93 14.13 -7.06 11.81
CA THR A 93 15.08 -6.23 11.06
C THR A 93 15.12 -6.70 9.61
N GLN A 94 15.19 -5.78 8.64
CA GLN A 94 15.16 -6.05 7.19
C GLN A 94 16.55 -5.90 6.50
N PRO A 95 17.63 -6.59 6.89
CA PRO A 95 18.97 -6.27 6.38
C PRO A 95 19.29 -6.82 4.99
N ALA A 96 18.58 -7.82 4.47
CA ALA A 96 19.01 -8.55 3.26
C ALA A 96 18.62 -7.86 1.94
N SER A 97 17.47 -7.18 1.90
CA SER A 97 16.90 -6.56 0.69
C SER A 97 17.65 -5.31 0.24
N SER A 98 18.10 -4.44 1.15
CA SER A 98 18.78 -3.18 0.83
C SER A 98 20.07 -3.38 0.03
N ARG A 99 20.80 -4.48 0.27
CA ARG A 99 22.06 -4.75 -0.45
C ARG A 99 21.85 -5.13 -1.91
N SER A 100 20.78 -5.86 -2.22
CA SER A 100 20.46 -6.23 -3.61
C SER A 100 20.05 -5.02 -4.45
N PHE A 101 19.34 -4.06 -3.85
CA PHE A 101 19.02 -2.78 -4.47
C PHE A 101 20.26 -1.91 -4.67
N GLU A 102 21.16 -1.85 -3.69
CA GLU A 102 22.42 -1.11 -3.84
C GLU A 102 23.23 -1.62 -5.02
N GLN A 103 23.36 -2.94 -5.16
CA GLN A 103 24.08 -3.55 -6.28
C GLN A 103 23.43 -3.22 -7.64
N ALA A 104 22.10 -3.19 -7.71
CA ALA A 104 21.40 -2.80 -8.94
C ALA A 104 21.67 -1.33 -9.31
N TRP A 105 21.75 -0.44 -8.32
CA TRP A 105 22.13 0.96 -8.52
C TRP A 105 23.61 1.12 -8.90
N GLU A 106 24.53 0.35 -8.31
CA GLU A 106 25.95 0.35 -8.70
C GLU A 106 26.14 -0.04 -10.17
N LEU A 107 25.40 -1.06 -10.64
CA LEU A 107 25.41 -1.47 -12.05
C LEU A 107 24.87 -0.36 -12.98
N TYR A 108 23.84 0.35 -12.53
CA TYR A 108 23.27 1.48 -13.26
C TYR A 108 24.26 2.64 -13.37
N ASP A 109 24.93 2.97 -12.27
CA ASP A 109 25.94 4.03 -12.22
C ASP A 109 27.18 3.69 -13.07
N GLN A 110 27.47 2.40 -13.25
CA GLN A 110 28.51 1.88 -14.16
C GLN A 110 28.07 1.77 -15.63
N GLN A 111 26.84 2.20 -15.96
CA GLN A 111 26.24 2.14 -17.31
C GLN A 111 26.11 0.71 -17.88
N GLN A 112 25.98 -0.30 -17.03
CA GLN A 112 25.83 -1.70 -17.44
C GLN A 112 24.34 -2.06 -17.67
N ALA A 113 23.70 -1.39 -18.63
CA ALA A 113 22.24 -1.40 -18.82
C ALA A 113 21.61 -2.81 -18.87
N ASP A 114 22.25 -3.76 -19.57
CA ASP A 114 21.71 -5.13 -19.71
C ASP A 114 21.65 -5.87 -18.36
N GLN A 115 22.63 -5.65 -17.48
CA GLN A 115 22.67 -6.28 -16.16
C GLN A 115 21.77 -5.57 -15.14
N VAL A 116 21.43 -4.30 -15.36
CA VAL A 116 20.61 -3.49 -14.45
C VAL A 116 19.19 -4.03 -14.38
N VAL A 117 18.58 -4.33 -15.53
CA VAL A 117 17.20 -4.84 -15.57
C VAL A 117 17.12 -6.17 -14.83
N ASP A 118 18.07 -7.07 -15.07
CA ASP A 118 18.16 -8.35 -14.37
C ASP A 118 18.45 -8.18 -12.88
N ALA A 119 19.29 -7.22 -12.50
CA ALA A 119 19.61 -6.93 -11.11
C ALA A 119 18.41 -6.37 -10.34
N PHE A 120 17.67 -5.39 -10.88
CA PHE A 120 16.42 -4.91 -10.25
C PHE A 120 15.34 -5.98 -10.23
N SER A 121 15.23 -6.73 -11.33
CA SER A 121 14.34 -7.89 -11.45
C SER A 121 14.63 -8.96 -10.40
N SER A 122 15.91 -9.22 -10.09
CA SER A 122 16.40 -10.22 -9.12
C SER A 122 16.41 -9.69 -7.68
N ALA A 123 16.73 -8.41 -7.49
CA ALA A 123 16.51 -7.69 -6.24
C ALA A 123 15.02 -7.69 -5.88
N GLY A 124 14.15 -7.81 -6.89
CA GLY A 124 12.71 -8.14 -6.89
C GLY A 124 12.32 -9.53 -6.36
N MET A 125 13.27 -10.47 -6.27
CA MET A 125 12.99 -11.91 -6.47
C MET A 125 13.76 -12.87 -5.56
N THR A 126 14.30 -12.46 -4.41
CA THR A 126 15.09 -13.39 -3.56
C THR A 126 14.33 -14.62 -3.00
N THR A 127 13.12 -14.90 -3.48
CA THR A 127 12.57 -16.27 -3.59
C THR A 127 13.14 -16.98 -4.83
N HIS A 128 14.18 -17.80 -4.64
CA HIS A 128 14.68 -18.69 -5.68
C HIS A 128 13.61 -19.75 -6.01
N TYR A 129 12.67 -19.44 -6.91
CA TYR A 129 11.85 -20.47 -7.55
C TYR A 129 12.72 -21.14 -8.62
N PRO A 130 13.02 -22.44 -8.54
CA PRO A 130 13.59 -23.15 -9.67
C PRO A 130 12.48 -23.35 -10.71
N TYR A 131 12.25 -22.35 -11.55
CA TYR A 131 11.51 -22.55 -12.79
C TYR A 131 12.43 -23.31 -13.75
N PHE A 132 12.22 -24.62 -13.88
CA PHE A 132 12.83 -25.39 -14.95
C PHE A 132 12.22 -24.95 -16.29
N ASN A 133 13.02 -24.27 -17.10
CA ASN A 133 12.78 -24.19 -18.54
C ASN A 133 12.89 -25.60 -19.13
N LEU A 134 11.78 -26.15 -19.61
CA LEU A 134 11.80 -27.25 -20.57
C LEU A 134 12.15 -26.67 -21.95
N SER A 135 13.44 -26.36 -22.16
CA SER A 135 14.02 -26.43 -23.50
C SER A 135 14.56 -27.85 -23.72
N PRO A 136 14.43 -28.43 -24.92
CA PRO A 136 14.89 -29.78 -25.19
C PRO A 136 16.42 -29.85 -25.02
N VAL A 137 16.87 -30.65 -24.06
CA VAL A 137 18.28 -30.82 -23.71
C VAL A 137 19.02 -31.54 -24.84
N THR A 138 20.03 -30.88 -25.40
CA THR A 138 21.16 -31.55 -26.07
C THR A 138 22.45 -31.06 -25.42
N ASP A 139 22.89 -31.76 -24.37
CA ASP A 139 24.28 -31.93 -23.89
C ASP A 139 24.37 -31.95 -22.33
N PRO A 140 24.73 -33.08 -21.69
CA PRO A 140 24.76 -33.23 -20.24
C PRO A 140 25.96 -32.57 -19.50
N TRP A 141 26.92 -31.92 -20.17
CA TRP A 141 28.20 -31.57 -19.53
C TRP A 141 28.48 -30.07 -19.28
N SER A 142 27.53 -29.17 -19.53
CA SER A 142 27.73 -27.72 -19.34
C SER A 142 27.54 -27.22 -17.90
N PHE A 143 27.10 -28.06 -16.96
CA PHE A 143 26.69 -27.65 -15.60
C PHE A 143 27.83 -27.23 -14.65
N TYR A 144 29.10 -27.54 -14.95
CA TYR A 144 30.20 -27.44 -13.97
C TYR A 144 31.17 -26.25 -14.11
N ARG A 145 30.94 -25.27 -15.00
CA ARG A 145 32.00 -24.29 -15.34
C ARG A 145 31.84 -22.84 -14.84
N TYR A 146 30.77 -22.46 -14.14
CA TYR A 146 30.56 -21.03 -13.78
C TYR A 146 30.17 -20.69 -12.34
N HIS A 147 30.48 -21.53 -11.34
CA HIS A 147 30.28 -21.16 -9.93
C HIS A 147 31.55 -21.34 -9.08
N TRP A 148 32.41 -20.32 -9.08
CA TRP A 148 33.23 -19.95 -7.93
C TRP A 148 33.77 -18.53 -8.12
N ALA A 149 33.30 -17.60 -7.28
CA ALA A 149 33.89 -16.30 -6.91
C ALA A 149 32.85 -15.17 -6.95
N GLN A 150 32.16 -14.94 -5.83
CA GLN A 150 32.35 -13.75 -4.99
C GLN A 150 31.33 -13.79 -3.83
N ARG A 151 31.87 -13.72 -2.61
CA ARG A 151 31.16 -13.73 -1.33
C ARG A 151 30.95 -12.29 -0.88
N SER A 152 29.75 -11.99 -0.40
CA SER A 152 29.49 -11.01 0.66
C SER A 152 28.15 -11.37 1.32
N PHE A 153 28.19 -11.70 2.61
CA PHE A 153 27.06 -12.26 3.37
C PHE A 153 26.27 -11.17 4.11
N PRO A 154 24.93 -11.15 4.07
CA PRO A 154 24.09 -10.60 5.12
C PRO A 154 23.55 -11.69 6.05
N THR A 155 23.40 -11.29 7.32
CA THR A 155 22.81 -12.00 8.46
C THR A 155 21.28 -11.91 8.49
N SER A 156 20.68 -12.82 9.25
CA SER A 156 19.25 -13.02 9.63
C SER A 156 18.28 -13.56 8.56
N ALA A 157 17.64 -14.68 8.91
CA ALA A 157 16.60 -15.37 8.14
C ALA A 157 15.33 -14.52 8.08
N ASP A 158 15.11 -13.87 6.94
CA ASP A 158 13.97 -12.97 6.73
C ASP A 158 12.79 -13.72 6.08
N THR A 159 11.65 -13.68 6.78
CA THR A 159 10.33 -14.03 6.23
C THR A 159 9.68 -12.75 5.71
N THR A 160 10.15 -12.30 4.55
CA THR A 160 9.70 -11.09 3.86
C THR A 160 8.97 -11.40 2.55
N ASN A 161 8.12 -10.47 2.09
CA ASN A 161 7.70 -10.43 0.69
C ASN A 161 8.94 -10.54 -0.21
N PRO A 162 8.81 -11.13 -1.42
CA PRO A 162 9.87 -11.08 -2.43
C PRO A 162 10.41 -9.65 -2.51
N SER A 163 11.70 -9.56 -2.22
CA SER A 163 12.44 -8.32 -2.01
C SER A 163 12.11 -7.31 -3.11
N GLY A 164 11.87 -6.03 -2.83
CA GLY A 164 11.73 -5.02 -3.90
C GLY A 164 10.37 -4.83 -4.57
N THR A 165 9.35 -5.58 -4.16
CA THR A 165 7.96 -5.32 -4.55
C THR A 165 7.23 -4.57 -3.43
N PRO A 166 6.29 -3.66 -3.77
CA PRO A 166 5.48 -2.99 -2.75
C PRO A 166 4.68 -4.03 -1.95
N SER A 167 4.45 -3.76 -0.66
CA SER A 167 3.61 -4.65 0.14
C SER A 167 2.22 -4.73 -0.47
N PRO A 168 1.59 -5.92 -0.64
CA PRO A 168 0.27 -6.06 -1.22
C PRO A 168 -0.79 -5.14 -0.60
N GLU A 169 -0.68 -4.87 0.70
CA GLU A 169 -1.56 -3.99 1.48
C GLU A 169 -1.62 -2.57 0.91
N THR A 170 -0.51 -2.06 0.35
CA THR A 170 -0.45 -0.73 -0.28
C THR A 170 -1.33 -0.62 -1.53
N LEU A 171 -1.65 -1.76 -2.17
CA LEU A 171 -2.48 -1.87 -3.37
C LEU A 171 -3.93 -2.23 -3.06
N PHE A 172 -4.32 -2.41 -1.79
CA PHE A 172 -5.66 -2.88 -1.43
C PHE A 172 -6.77 -1.96 -1.94
N LYS A 173 -6.66 -0.65 -1.68
CA LYS A 173 -7.67 0.33 -2.14
C LYS A 173 -7.73 0.41 -3.67
N TYR A 174 -6.58 0.25 -4.33
CA TYR A 174 -6.49 0.22 -5.79
C TYR A 174 -7.23 -1.00 -6.36
N LEU A 175 -6.99 -2.19 -5.80
CA LEU A 175 -7.70 -3.41 -6.19
C LEU A 175 -9.19 -3.31 -5.88
N GLN A 176 -9.58 -2.84 -4.69
CA GLN A 176 -11.00 -2.63 -4.31
C GLN A 176 -11.74 -1.76 -5.33
N ARG A 177 -11.10 -0.69 -5.82
CA ARG A 177 -11.67 0.15 -6.87
C ARG A 177 -11.84 -0.60 -8.19
N ILE A 178 -10.84 -1.38 -8.63
CA ILE A 178 -10.94 -2.21 -9.84
C ILE A 178 -12.08 -3.24 -9.72
N LEU A 179 -12.15 -3.94 -8.59
CA LEU A 179 -13.20 -4.94 -8.33
C LEU A 179 -14.59 -4.32 -8.39
N THR A 180 -14.79 -3.19 -7.70
CA THR A 180 -16.07 -2.47 -7.69
C THR A 180 -16.47 -2.00 -9.10
N GLN A 181 -15.54 -1.46 -9.87
CA GLN A 181 -15.77 -1.03 -11.26
C GLN A 181 -16.13 -2.19 -12.20
N ASN A 182 -15.74 -3.41 -11.87
CA ASN A 182 -16.04 -4.62 -12.63
C ASN A 182 -17.19 -5.45 -12.01
N GLY A 183 -17.90 -4.91 -11.00
CA GLY A 183 -19.03 -5.59 -10.36
C GLY A 183 -18.64 -6.85 -9.58
N VAL A 184 -17.39 -6.93 -9.11
CA VAL A 184 -16.88 -8.06 -8.31
C VAL A 184 -16.94 -7.72 -6.83
N GLU A 185 -17.53 -8.62 -6.05
CA GLU A 185 -17.70 -8.43 -4.62
C GLU A 185 -16.39 -8.64 -3.85
N PHE A 186 -16.24 -7.88 -2.77
CA PHE A 186 -15.18 -8.10 -1.81
C PHE A 186 -15.63 -7.85 -0.38
N ILE A 187 -14.84 -8.37 0.56
CA ILE A 187 -14.94 -8.08 1.98
C ILE A 187 -13.55 -7.91 2.59
N VAL A 188 -13.41 -6.97 3.52
CA VAL A 188 -12.23 -6.91 4.40
C VAL A 188 -12.52 -7.73 5.66
N ALA A 189 -11.71 -8.76 5.91
CA ALA A 189 -11.81 -9.56 7.11
C ALA A 189 -11.56 -8.70 8.36
N PRO A 190 -12.06 -9.08 9.56
CA PRO A 190 -11.69 -8.38 10.79
C PRO A 190 -10.18 -8.39 11.05
N TYR A 191 -9.51 -9.50 10.70
CA TYR A 191 -8.06 -9.68 10.87
C TYR A 191 -7.45 -10.42 9.66
N SER A 192 -7.59 -11.74 9.57
CA SER A 192 -6.94 -12.57 8.55
C SER A 192 -7.93 -12.96 7.45
N ALA A 193 -7.54 -12.75 6.19
CA ALA A 193 -8.30 -13.20 5.03
C ALA A 193 -8.44 -14.72 5.00
N ALA A 194 -7.39 -15.46 5.38
CA ALA A 194 -7.41 -16.92 5.43
C ALA A 194 -8.48 -17.47 6.40
N ALA A 195 -8.60 -16.86 7.58
CA ALA A 195 -9.62 -17.23 8.56
C ALA A 195 -11.03 -16.90 8.05
N GLN A 196 -11.22 -15.72 7.45
CA GLN A 196 -12.50 -15.33 6.87
C GLN A 196 -12.91 -16.23 5.70
N LEU A 197 -11.96 -16.60 4.83
CA LEU A 197 -12.17 -17.57 3.75
C LEU A 197 -12.55 -18.95 4.28
N SER A 198 -11.95 -19.39 5.39
CA SER A 198 -12.32 -20.65 6.04
C SER A 198 -13.78 -20.63 6.53
N TYR A 199 -14.25 -19.51 7.10
CA TYR A 199 -15.65 -19.34 7.43
C TYR A 199 -16.55 -19.38 6.17
N LEU A 200 -16.21 -18.63 5.12
CA LEU A 200 -17.01 -18.57 3.89
C LEU A 200 -17.06 -19.89 3.12
N ALA A 201 -16.03 -20.73 3.24
CA ALA A 201 -15.97 -22.04 2.60
C ALA A 201 -16.68 -23.15 3.40
N ARG A 202 -17.18 -22.86 4.61
CA ARG A 202 -17.79 -23.84 5.52
C ARG A 202 -19.14 -23.38 6.07
N GLY A 203 -19.76 -24.24 6.87
CA GLY A 203 -21.06 -23.99 7.53
C GLY A 203 -22.23 -24.67 6.83
N SER A 204 -23.44 -24.40 7.31
CA SER A 204 -24.69 -24.91 6.70
C SER A 204 -24.99 -24.27 5.34
N ASN A 205 -24.49 -23.05 5.11
CA ASN A 205 -24.66 -22.28 3.88
C ASN A 205 -23.29 -21.77 3.41
N PRO A 206 -22.41 -22.62 2.86
CA PRO A 206 -21.13 -22.17 2.33
C PRO A 206 -21.36 -21.19 1.17
N VAL A 207 -20.57 -20.12 1.16
CA VAL A 207 -20.61 -19.06 0.14
C VAL A 207 -19.56 -19.30 -0.94
N VAL A 208 -18.49 -20.03 -0.61
CA VAL A 208 -17.33 -20.29 -1.48
C VAL A 208 -17.12 -21.79 -1.67
N ASP A 209 -16.88 -22.22 -2.91
CA ASP A 209 -16.64 -23.63 -3.29
C ASP A 209 -15.16 -24.01 -3.34
N ALA A 210 -14.29 -23.05 -3.65
CA ALA A 210 -12.84 -23.21 -3.75
C ALA A 210 -12.10 -21.98 -3.26
N VAL A 211 -10.95 -22.17 -2.61
CA VAL A 211 -10.15 -21.07 -2.06
C VAL A 211 -8.85 -20.92 -2.82
N PHE A 212 -8.59 -19.74 -3.38
CA PHE A 212 -7.29 -19.33 -3.93
C PHE A 212 -6.55 -18.45 -2.93
N ALA A 213 -5.57 -19.03 -2.24
CA ALA A 213 -4.90 -18.41 -1.10
C ALA A 213 -3.48 -18.98 -0.90
N PRO A 214 -2.64 -18.38 -0.04
CA PRO A 214 -1.34 -18.96 0.29
C PRO A 214 -1.51 -20.21 1.16
N SER A 215 -0.48 -21.04 1.30
CA SER A 215 -0.52 -22.28 2.11
C SER A 215 -0.88 -22.10 3.57
N GLU A 216 -0.71 -20.88 4.12
CA GLU A 216 -1.22 -20.49 5.45
C GLU A 216 -2.72 -20.80 5.61
N ALA A 217 -3.50 -20.75 4.53
CA ALA A 217 -4.91 -21.14 4.53
C ALA A 217 -5.14 -22.56 5.06
N LEU A 218 -4.19 -23.49 4.89
CA LEU A 218 -4.30 -24.87 5.38
C LEU A 218 -4.13 -25.00 6.90
N LEU A 219 -3.63 -23.96 7.58
CA LEU A 219 -3.66 -23.88 9.06
C LEU A 219 -5.11 -23.80 9.56
N PHE A 220 -5.97 -23.18 8.76
CA PHE A 220 -7.39 -23.10 9.01
C PHE A 220 -8.09 -24.33 8.45
N ASP A 221 -9.40 -24.26 8.61
CA ASP A 221 -10.36 -25.25 8.24
C ASP A 221 -10.68 -25.11 6.74
N ILE A 222 -9.68 -25.38 5.89
CA ILE A 222 -9.75 -25.35 4.43
C ILE A 222 -9.18 -26.66 3.89
N ASP A 223 -9.97 -27.38 3.10
CA ASP A 223 -9.60 -28.73 2.65
C ASP A 223 -9.00 -28.74 1.25
N LYS A 224 -9.47 -27.86 0.36
CA LYS A 224 -9.00 -27.71 -1.02
C LYS A 224 -8.42 -26.32 -1.21
N LEU A 225 -7.15 -26.25 -1.60
CA LEU A 225 -6.45 -25.01 -1.83
C LEU A 225 -6.00 -24.91 -3.28
N VAL A 226 -6.50 -23.91 -3.99
CA VAL A 226 -5.91 -23.45 -5.26
C VAL A 226 -4.66 -22.66 -4.91
N THR A 227 -3.51 -23.06 -5.45
CA THR A 227 -2.19 -22.45 -5.15
C THR A 227 -1.70 -21.54 -6.27
N ARG A 228 -2.22 -21.72 -7.49
CA ARG A 228 -1.89 -20.90 -8.67
C ARG A 228 -3.02 -20.92 -9.68
N ILE A 229 -3.25 -19.79 -10.34
CA ILE A 229 -4.13 -19.67 -11.51
C ILE A 229 -3.29 -19.07 -12.64
N ASP A 230 -3.26 -19.74 -13.78
CA ASP A 230 -2.61 -19.26 -15.01
C ASP A 230 -3.71 -18.93 -16.02
N ILE A 231 -3.82 -17.67 -16.43
CA ILE A 231 -4.86 -17.20 -17.36
C ILE A 231 -4.59 -17.64 -18.80
N GLU A 232 -3.31 -17.84 -19.14
CA GLU A 232 -2.87 -18.40 -20.42
C GLU A 232 -1.90 -19.54 -20.08
N PRO A 233 -2.33 -20.83 -20.11
CA PRO A 233 -3.40 -21.42 -20.93
C PRO A 233 -4.79 -21.61 -20.27
N ALA A 234 -5.17 -20.80 -19.29
CA ALA A 234 -6.45 -20.89 -18.54
C ALA A 234 -6.58 -22.21 -17.75
N GLN A 235 -5.66 -22.42 -16.81
CA GLN A 235 -5.61 -23.58 -15.90
C GLN A 235 -5.36 -23.13 -14.46
N PHE A 236 -5.69 -23.96 -13.49
CA PHE A 236 -5.35 -23.74 -12.09
C PHE A 236 -4.69 -24.96 -11.48
N PHE A 237 -3.89 -24.72 -10.45
CA PHE A 237 -3.15 -25.72 -9.69
C PHE A 237 -3.68 -25.75 -8.28
N TRP A 238 -3.86 -26.94 -7.74
CA TRP A 238 -4.47 -27.12 -6.43
C TRP A 238 -3.91 -28.33 -5.69
N ILE A 239 -4.13 -28.34 -4.38
CA ILE A 239 -3.75 -29.43 -3.47
C ILE A 239 -4.84 -29.60 -2.41
N THR A 240 -4.93 -30.80 -1.82
CA THR A 240 -5.80 -31.03 -0.66
C THR A 240 -5.00 -31.15 0.62
N LYS A 241 -5.61 -30.71 1.73
CA LYS A 241 -5.07 -30.93 3.07
C LYS A 241 -4.83 -32.41 3.36
N GLN A 242 -5.74 -33.28 2.89
CA GLN A 242 -5.60 -34.73 3.00
C GLN A 242 -4.35 -35.26 2.30
N THR A 243 -4.07 -34.83 1.06
CA THR A 243 -2.85 -35.22 0.34
C THR A 243 -1.60 -34.81 1.13
N CYS A 244 -1.58 -33.58 1.67
CA CYS A 244 -0.49 -33.12 2.52
C CYS A 244 -0.33 -34.02 3.76
N GLN A 245 -1.42 -34.34 4.45
CA GLN A 245 -1.39 -35.17 5.65
C GLN A 245 -0.90 -36.59 5.38
N GLU A 246 -1.37 -37.22 4.30
CA GLU A 246 -0.98 -38.58 3.91
C GLU A 246 0.51 -38.65 3.59
N GLU A 247 1.01 -37.74 2.76
CA GLU A 247 2.42 -37.74 2.35
C GLU A 247 3.38 -37.28 3.46
N LEU A 248 2.93 -36.45 4.40
CA LEU A 248 3.71 -36.04 5.58
C LEU A 248 3.66 -37.07 6.73
N GLY A 249 3.34 -38.33 6.43
CA GLY A 249 3.38 -39.43 7.38
C GLY A 249 2.05 -39.67 8.11
N ARG A 250 0.92 -39.35 7.47
CA ARG A 250 -0.44 -39.50 8.02
C ARG A 250 -0.62 -38.68 9.30
N LEU A 251 -0.33 -37.38 9.22
CA LEU A 251 -0.57 -36.45 10.32
C LEU A 251 -2.08 -36.27 10.53
N SER A 252 -2.53 -36.20 11.78
CA SER A 252 -3.89 -35.75 12.10
C SER A 252 -4.08 -34.26 11.75
N ASN A 253 -5.32 -33.74 11.79
CA ASN A 253 -5.58 -32.31 11.61
C ASN A 253 -4.78 -31.45 12.61
N GLU A 254 -4.76 -31.87 13.87
CA GLU A 254 -4.02 -31.19 14.92
C GLU A 254 -2.51 -31.28 14.69
N GLN A 255 -1.97 -32.49 14.45
CA GLN A 255 -0.53 -32.66 14.19
C GLN A 255 -0.06 -31.88 12.95
N PHE A 256 -0.90 -31.81 11.92
CA PHE A 256 -0.61 -31.04 10.72
C PHE A 256 -0.55 -29.53 11.01
N LEU A 257 -1.52 -29.00 11.76
CA LEU A 257 -1.51 -27.60 12.24
C LEU A 257 -0.25 -27.30 13.04
N GLU A 258 0.05 -28.13 14.05
CA GLU A 258 1.23 -27.97 14.89
C GLU A 258 2.53 -27.95 14.07
N PHE A 259 2.69 -28.93 13.17
CA PHE A 259 3.87 -29.03 12.32
C PHE A 259 4.01 -27.82 11.39
N CYS A 260 2.92 -27.41 10.75
CA CYS A 260 2.92 -26.25 9.85
C CYS A 260 3.24 -24.93 10.57
N LEU A 261 2.79 -24.75 11.82
CA LEU A 261 3.19 -23.60 12.63
C LEU A 261 4.70 -23.60 12.90
N LEU A 262 5.29 -24.75 13.22
CA LEU A 262 6.74 -24.87 13.47
C LEU A 262 7.60 -24.63 12.22
N LEU A 263 7.07 -24.91 11.01
CA LEU A 263 7.76 -24.60 9.75
C LEU A 263 7.87 -23.10 9.49
N GLY A 264 7.04 -22.29 10.15
CA GLY A 264 7.00 -20.84 10.02
C GLY A 264 5.79 -20.34 9.22
N SER A 265 5.10 -19.36 9.78
CA SER A 265 3.91 -18.71 9.25
C SER A 265 3.87 -17.23 9.68
N PRO A 266 2.85 -16.45 9.28
CA PRO A 266 2.66 -15.10 9.83
C PRO A 266 2.39 -15.08 11.34
N PHE A 267 1.86 -16.18 11.89
CA PHE A 267 1.56 -16.30 13.32
C PHE A 267 2.79 -16.67 14.16
N LEU A 268 3.75 -17.39 13.58
CA LEU A 268 4.91 -17.92 14.29
C LEU A 268 6.11 -17.98 13.36
N ARG A 269 7.26 -17.42 13.79
CA ARG A 269 8.53 -17.63 13.08
C ARG A 269 8.90 -19.12 13.07
N SER A 270 9.70 -19.58 12.10
CA SER A 270 10.15 -20.97 12.08
C SER A 270 10.87 -21.36 13.36
N LEU A 271 10.72 -22.63 13.76
CA LEU A 271 11.43 -23.20 14.91
C LEU A 271 12.94 -23.05 14.68
N PRO A 272 13.69 -22.38 15.58
CA PRO A 272 15.12 -22.12 15.38
C PRO A 272 15.94 -23.37 15.08
N LEU A 273 15.52 -24.53 15.58
CA LEU A 273 16.18 -25.82 15.39
C LEU A 273 16.11 -26.34 13.95
N PHE A 274 15.13 -25.90 13.16
CA PHE A 274 15.04 -26.26 11.75
C PHE A 274 15.96 -25.40 10.87
N GLU A 275 16.48 -24.29 11.41
CA GLU A 275 17.42 -23.43 10.71
C GLU A 275 18.82 -24.05 10.74
N ASN A 276 19.50 -24.06 9.59
CA ASN A 276 20.83 -24.64 9.48
C ASN A 276 21.90 -23.75 10.14
N PRO A 277 22.63 -24.20 11.18
CA PRO A 277 23.65 -23.38 11.85
C PRO A 277 24.84 -23.03 10.95
N ALA A 278 25.17 -23.89 9.98
CA ALA A 278 26.26 -23.67 9.02
C ALA A 278 25.88 -22.69 7.90
N TYR A 279 24.58 -22.50 7.68
CA TYR A 279 24.03 -21.55 6.70
C TYR A 279 22.87 -20.76 7.34
N PRO A 280 23.17 -19.85 8.29
CA PRO A 280 22.16 -18.99 8.90
C PRO A 280 21.41 -18.24 7.80
N GLY A 281 20.08 -18.34 7.77
CA GLY A 281 19.25 -17.70 6.73
C GLY A 281 18.65 -18.65 5.70
N LYS A 282 19.10 -19.90 5.60
CA LYS A 282 18.45 -20.88 4.73
C LYS A 282 17.11 -21.31 5.35
N SER A 283 16.02 -21.18 4.59
CA SER A 283 14.69 -21.63 5.03
C SER A 283 14.71 -23.12 5.40
N PRO A 284 13.98 -23.53 6.44
CA PRO A 284 13.92 -24.92 6.83
C PRO A 284 13.30 -25.76 5.71
N THR A 285 13.73 -27.01 5.55
CA THR A 285 13.11 -27.93 4.60
C THR A 285 12.25 -28.94 5.33
N ILE A 286 11.13 -29.35 4.71
CA ILE A 286 10.27 -30.40 5.28
C ILE A 286 11.05 -31.71 5.49
N ARG A 287 12.00 -32.01 4.61
CA ARG A 287 12.85 -33.21 4.70
C ARG A 287 13.63 -33.27 6.01
N ASP A 288 14.13 -32.13 6.49
CA ASP A 288 14.92 -32.04 7.71
C ASP A 288 14.04 -31.88 8.95
N ALA A 289 12.94 -31.13 8.84
CA ALA A 289 12.04 -30.83 9.95
C ALA A 289 11.13 -32.01 10.37
N LEU A 290 10.61 -32.77 9.40
CA LEU A 290 9.63 -33.83 9.67
C LEU A 290 10.17 -34.97 10.56
N PRO A 291 11.41 -35.48 10.37
CA PRO A 291 11.99 -36.47 11.26
C PRO A 291 12.12 -35.98 12.71
N MET A 292 12.51 -34.72 12.93
CA MET A 292 12.61 -34.13 14.27
C MET A 292 11.23 -34.09 14.95
N PHE A 293 10.22 -33.61 14.23
CA PHE A 293 8.83 -33.61 14.73
C PHE A 293 8.34 -35.03 15.07
N ASN A 294 8.66 -36.01 14.22
CA ASN A 294 8.33 -37.42 14.49
C ASN A 294 9.04 -37.96 15.75
N SER A 295 10.31 -37.62 15.97
CA SER A 295 11.06 -38.06 17.16
C SER A 295 10.51 -37.49 18.47
N ALA A 296 9.82 -36.35 18.41
CA ALA A 296 9.11 -35.75 19.53
C ALA A 296 7.68 -36.29 19.68
N GLY A 297 7.35 -37.43 19.09
CA GLY A 297 6.03 -38.03 19.16
C GLY A 297 4.95 -37.23 18.41
N ARG A 298 5.34 -36.42 17.42
CA ARG A 298 4.44 -35.53 16.65
C ARG A 298 3.68 -34.55 17.52
N SER A 299 4.37 -33.97 18.49
CA SER A 299 3.86 -32.95 19.41
C SER A 299 4.81 -31.77 19.41
N ALA A 300 4.31 -30.59 19.04
CA ALA A 300 5.12 -29.38 19.02
C ALA A 300 5.54 -28.96 20.44
N LEU A 301 4.67 -29.13 21.44
CA LEU A 301 5.02 -28.85 22.84
C LEU A 301 6.10 -29.81 23.36
N THR A 302 6.02 -31.10 23.01
CA THR A 302 7.05 -32.07 23.37
C THR A 302 8.37 -31.73 22.71
N LEU A 303 8.37 -31.31 21.44
CA LEU A 303 9.57 -30.88 20.74
C LEU A 303 10.16 -29.62 21.39
N CYS A 304 9.32 -28.63 21.74
CA CYS A 304 9.79 -27.43 22.44
C CYS A 304 10.42 -27.77 23.80
N ALA A 305 9.79 -28.67 24.58
CA ALA A 305 10.30 -29.09 25.89
C ALA A 305 11.63 -29.84 25.80
N GLN A 306 11.84 -30.67 24.76
CA GLN A 306 13.12 -31.38 24.56
C GLN A 306 14.32 -30.43 24.37
N TYR A 307 14.07 -29.22 23.88
CA TYR A 307 15.09 -28.23 23.55
C TYR A 307 14.87 -26.90 24.30
N GLU A 308 14.21 -26.94 25.46
CA GLU A 308 13.93 -25.75 26.28
C GLU A 308 15.21 -25.06 26.76
N GLU A 309 16.29 -25.83 26.93
CA GLU A 309 17.63 -25.34 27.31
C GLU A 309 18.44 -24.78 26.11
N ASP A 310 17.91 -24.86 24.88
CA ASP A 310 18.57 -24.22 23.72
C ASP A 310 18.51 -22.70 23.88
N ARG A 311 19.67 -22.06 23.77
CA ARG A 311 19.81 -20.61 23.95
C ARG A 311 18.86 -19.81 23.06
N ARG A 312 18.66 -20.20 21.80
CA ARG A 312 17.78 -19.47 20.87
C ARG A 312 16.31 -19.65 21.24
N MET A 313 15.93 -20.80 21.80
CA MET A 313 14.58 -21.04 22.31
C MET A 313 14.28 -20.14 23.53
N GLN A 314 15.24 -20.01 24.45
CA GLN A 314 15.14 -19.15 25.64
C GLN A 314 15.09 -17.66 25.28
N GLU A 315 16.00 -17.19 24.42
CA GLU A 315 16.07 -15.79 23.99
C GLU A 315 14.76 -15.33 23.32
N LEU A 316 14.08 -16.22 22.60
CA LEU A 316 12.82 -15.92 21.92
C LEU A 316 11.58 -16.20 22.76
N GLN A 317 11.71 -16.93 23.88
CA GLN A 317 10.57 -17.51 24.59
C GLN A 317 9.64 -18.30 23.64
N TYR A 318 10.25 -19.09 22.75
CA TYR A 318 9.58 -19.65 21.57
C TYR A 318 8.35 -20.51 21.93
N THR A 319 8.43 -21.28 23.01
CA THR A 319 7.31 -22.12 23.49
C THR A 319 6.04 -21.30 23.76
N ASP A 320 6.18 -20.08 24.29
CA ASP A 320 5.04 -19.21 24.55
C ASP A 320 4.54 -18.54 23.26
N LEU A 321 5.43 -18.17 22.35
CA LEU A 321 5.04 -17.73 21.00
C LEU A 321 4.25 -18.81 20.27
N TYR A 322 4.67 -20.07 20.36
CA TYR A 322 3.96 -21.21 19.78
C TYR A 322 2.55 -21.35 20.34
N LYS A 323 2.40 -21.37 21.68
CA LYS A 323 1.08 -21.46 22.33
C LYS A 323 0.15 -20.33 21.87
N ARG A 324 0.68 -19.10 21.78
CA ARG A 324 -0.07 -17.94 21.29
C ARG A 324 -0.51 -18.11 19.84
N ALA A 325 0.40 -18.50 18.95
CA ALA A 325 0.10 -18.72 17.54
C ALA A 325 -0.96 -19.82 17.35
N TYR A 326 -0.84 -20.93 18.07
CA TYR A 326 -1.82 -22.01 18.06
C TYR A 326 -3.21 -21.52 18.49
N MET A 327 -3.29 -20.76 19.59
CA MET A 327 -4.56 -20.21 20.08
C MET A 327 -5.17 -19.17 19.12
N ILE A 328 -4.34 -18.34 18.49
CA ILE A 328 -4.79 -17.36 17.48
C ILE A 328 -5.42 -18.09 16.30
N VAL A 329 -4.77 -19.11 15.74
CA VAL A 329 -5.33 -19.86 14.60
C VAL A 329 -6.62 -20.58 14.99
N LYS A 330 -6.65 -21.24 16.16
CA LYS A 330 -7.79 -22.05 16.60
C LYS A 330 -9.04 -21.21 16.90
N HIS A 331 -8.86 -20.02 17.47
CA HIS A 331 -9.95 -19.14 17.92
C HIS A 331 -9.98 -17.82 17.13
N HIS A 332 -9.52 -17.84 15.87
CA HIS A 332 -9.36 -16.63 15.07
C HIS A 332 -10.71 -15.90 14.89
N VAL A 333 -10.67 -14.57 14.80
CA VAL A 333 -11.88 -13.76 14.69
C VAL A 333 -12.30 -13.58 13.23
N TYR A 334 -13.59 -13.81 12.96
CA TYR A 334 -14.23 -13.62 11.65
C TYR A 334 -15.49 -12.75 11.77
N ILE A 335 -16.01 -12.28 10.65
CA ILE A 335 -17.34 -11.65 10.54
C ILE A 335 -18.28 -12.59 9.80
N ASP A 336 -19.46 -12.83 10.37
CA ASP A 336 -20.47 -13.68 9.73
C ASP A 336 -21.34 -12.91 8.72
N VAL A 337 -22.18 -13.63 7.99
CA VAL A 337 -23.08 -13.03 6.97
C VAL A 337 -24.14 -12.09 7.58
N GLU A 338 -24.41 -12.20 8.89
CA GLU A 338 -25.26 -11.26 9.64
C GLU A 338 -24.49 -10.04 10.17
N GLY A 339 -23.18 -9.98 9.99
CA GLY A 339 -22.32 -8.88 10.43
C GLY A 339 -21.84 -8.99 11.88
N ARG A 340 -22.07 -10.11 12.56
CA ARG A 340 -21.55 -10.34 13.92
C ARG A 340 -20.08 -10.71 13.84
N VAL A 341 -19.30 -10.19 14.80
CA VAL A 341 -17.84 -10.41 14.86
C VAL A 341 -17.51 -11.22 16.10
N GLY A 342 -16.88 -12.37 15.91
CA GLY A 342 -16.56 -13.28 17.01
C GLY A 342 -15.47 -14.30 16.67
N PRO A 343 -14.94 -15.00 17.69
CA PRO A 343 -13.93 -16.04 17.50
C PRO A 343 -14.55 -17.30 16.88
N MET A 344 -13.72 -18.06 16.16
CA MET A 344 -13.99 -19.46 15.86
C MET A 344 -14.11 -20.25 17.17
N ASP A 345 -15.12 -21.12 17.26
CA ASP A 345 -15.39 -21.96 18.44
C ASP A 345 -15.54 -21.16 19.77
N PRO A 346 -16.57 -20.30 19.88
CA PRO A 346 -16.76 -19.46 21.05
C PRO A 346 -16.99 -20.24 22.35
N GLU A 347 -17.48 -21.49 22.27
CA GLU A 347 -17.75 -22.34 23.43
C GLU A 347 -16.46 -22.77 24.16
N ASN A 348 -15.36 -22.94 23.42
CA ASN A 348 -14.05 -23.31 23.98
C ASN A 348 -13.07 -22.13 24.04
N THR A 349 -13.55 -20.90 23.84
CA THR A 349 -12.72 -19.70 23.81
C THR A 349 -12.61 -19.06 25.19
N SER A 350 -11.39 -18.69 25.61
CA SER A 350 -11.16 -17.97 26.88
C SER A 350 -11.59 -16.49 26.81
N SER A 351 -11.97 -15.89 27.95
CA SER A 351 -12.41 -14.49 28.02
C SER A 351 -11.30 -13.47 27.72
N ASP A 352 -10.04 -13.86 27.87
CA ASP A 352 -8.85 -13.03 27.67
C ASP A 352 -8.25 -13.13 26.25
N MET A 353 -8.94 -13.76 25.29
CA MET A 353 -8.44 -13.85 23.90
C MET A 353 -8.14 -12.51 23.23
N HIS A 354 -8.74 -11.42 23.71
CA HIS A 354 -8.45 -10.07 23.25
C HIS A 354 -7.01 -9.62 23.56
N GLU A 355 -6.32 -10.26 24.52
CA GLU A 355 -4.89 -10.06 24.78
C GLU A 355 -4.00 -10.74 23.74
N LEU A 356 -4.51 -11.80 23.10
CA LEU A 356 -3.78 -12.57 22.08
C LEU A 356 -4.07 -12.10 20.66
N ILE A 357 -5.34 -11.88 20.31
CA ILE A 357 -5.75 -11.50 18.96
C ILE A 357 -5.70 -9.99 18.82
N GLY A 358 -6.33 -9.26 19.73
CA GLY A 358 -6.38 -7.81 19.68
C GLY A 358 -7.57 -7.26 20.44
N GLN A 359 -7.48 -5.99 20.81
CA GLN A 359 -8.54 -5.33 21.55
C GLN A 359 -9.79 -5.16 20.69
N ARG A 360 -10.95 -5.53 21.24
CA ARG A 360 -12.23 -5.52 20.53
C ARG A 360 -12.70 -4.10 20.23
N LEU A 361 -12.97 -3.83 18.96
CA LEU A 361 -13.64 -2.60 18.51
C LEU A 361 -15.17 -2.79 18.45
N PRO A 362 -15.95 -1.71 18.36
CA PRO A 362 -17.39 -1.82 18.10
C PRO A 362 -17.68 -2.52 16.76
N GLU A 363 -18.74 -3.32 16.71
CA GLU A 363 -19.15 -4.07 15.50
C GLU A 363 -19.39 -3.15 14.30
N GLU A 364 -19.94 -1.95 14.53
CA GLU A 364 -20.12 -0.92 13.49
C GLU A 364 -18.78 -0.55 12.80
N LEU A 365 -17.66 -0.53 13.54
CA LEU A 365 -16.36 -0.22 12.96
C LEU A 365 -15.79 -1.39 12.14
N TYR A 366 -16.04 -2.64 12.58
CA TYR A 366 -15.71 -3.81 11.76
C TYR A 366 -16.55 -3.87 10.48
N PHE A 367 -17.83 -3.46 10.55
CA PHE A 367 -18.67 -3.32 9.35
C PHE A 367 -18.07 -2.29 8.38
N TYR A 368 -17.69 -1.10 8.86
CA TYR A 368 -17.03 -0.10 8.00
C TYR A 368 -15.70 -0.57 7.43
N LEU A 369 -14.90 -1.29 8.22
CA LEU A 369 -13.69 -1.94 7.73
C LEU A 369 -14.05 -2.93 6.59
N SER A 370 -15.04 -3.79 6.81
CA SER A 370 -15.48 -4.82 5.86
C SER A 370 -15.92 -4.28 4.50
N LYS A 371 -16.49 -3.07 4.48
CA LYS A 371 -16.90 -2.33 3.27
C LYS A 371 -15.82 -1.44 2.68
N GLY A 372 -14.62 -1.42 3.27
CA GLY A 372 -13.51 -0.58 2.82
C GLY A 372 -13.66 0.91 3.13
N ILE A 373 -14.61 1.32 3.97
CA ILE A 373 -14.83 2.73 4.37
C ILE A 373 -13.62 3.30 5.11
N ILE A 374 -12.95 2.47 5.92
CA ILE A 374 -11.76 2.83 6.69
C ILE A 374 -10.66 1.78 6.51
N GLY A 375 -9.42 2.21 6.38
CA GLY A 375 -8.24 1.36 6.41
C GLY A 375 -7.89 0.86 7.83
N ALA A 376 -7.01 -0.13 7.90
CA ALA A 376 -6.67 -0.78 9.17
C ALA A 376 -5.70 0.05 10.06
N ASP A 377 -4.94 0.97 9.49
CA ASP A 377 -3.84 1.66 10.20
C ASP A 377 -4.27 2.39 11.48
N VAL A 378 -5.24 3.30 11.38
CA VAL A 378 -5.70 4.09 12.54
C VAL A 378 -6.39 3.22 13.61
N PRO A 379 -7.29 2.28 13.24
CA PRO A 379 -7.76 1.26 14.17
C PRO A 379 -6.61 0.47 14.84
N ASN A 380 -5.59 0.04 14.09
CA ASN A 380 -4.44 -0.69 14.62
C ASN A 380 -3.64 0.15 15.63
N PHE A 381 -3.42 1.44 15.38
CA PHE A 381 -2.75 2.32 16.34
C PHE A 381 -3.51 2.38 17.67
N LEU A 382 -4.84 2.36 17.61
CA LEU A 382 -5.69 2.34 18.80
C LEU A 382 -5.69 1.00 19.50
N THR A 383 -5.76 -0.12 18.79
CA THR A 383 -5.83 -1.46 19.41
C THR A 383 -4.49 -1.92 19.96
N THR A 384 -3.39 -1.64 19.26
CA THR A 384 -2.03 -2.01 19.68
C THR A 384 -1.42 -1.03 20.68
N GLY A 385 -1.81 0.26 20.62
CA GLY A 385 -1.15 1.33 21.38
C GLY A 385 0.21 1.72 20.81
N GLU A 386 0.50 1.37 19.56
CA GLU A 386 1.78 1.62 18.90
C GLU A 386 1.58 2.14 17.47
N VAL A 387 2.40 3.12 17.07
CA VAL A 387 2.62 3.50 15.67
C VAL A 387 3.99 2.97 15.29
N ARG A 388 4.02 1.83 14.60
CA ARG A 388 5.26 1.23 14.11
C ARG A 388 5.57 1.81 12.75
N ILE A 389 6.76 2.41 12.63
CA ILE A 389 7.22 2.98 11.39
C ILE A 389 8.37 2.10 10.89
N SER A 390 8.18 1.50 9.73
CA SER A 390 9.22 0.76 9.01
C SER A 390 9.76 1.58 7.84
N LEU A 391 11.02 1.35 7.48
CA LEU A 391 11.55 1.79 6.19
C LEU A 391 10.92 0.91 5.09
N PRO A 392 10.12 1.46 4.16
CA PRO A 392 9.64 0.69 3.03
C PRO A 392 10.82 0.21 2.18
N LEU A 393 10.73 -1.02 1.67
CA LEU A 393 11.75 -1.59 0.79
C LEU A 393 11.98 -0.69 -0.44
N GLY A 394 13.24 -0.52 -0.85
CA GLY A 394 13.63 0.35 -1.95
C GLY A 394 13.66 1.85 -1.63
N THR A 395 13.27 2.25 -0.41
CA THR A 395 13.42 3.63 0.06
C THR A 395 14.79 3.83 0.70
N GLU A 396 15.48 4.89 0.30
CA GLU A 396 16.73 5.29 0.93
C GLU A 396 16.51 5.78 2.37
N ASP A 397 17.34 5.28 3.28
CA ASP A 397 17.32 5.71 4.67
C ASP A 397 18.03 7.07 4.83
N THR A 398 17.28 8.14 4.58
CA THR A 398 17.79 9.52 4.62
C THR A 398 17.25 10.30 5.82
N GLU A 399 18.00 11.31 6.26
CA GLU A 399 17.59 12.16 7.39
C GLU A 399 16.22 12.83 7.15
N ILE A 400 15.97 13.33 5.94
CA ILE A 400 14.68 13.95 5.60
C ILE A 400 13.53 12.92 5.63
N TYR A 401 13.78 11.68 5.23
CA TYR A 401 12.77 10.61 5.30
C TYR A 401 12.47 10.25 6.76
N ARG A 402 13.50 10.08 7.60
CA ARG A 402 13.37 9.84 9.05
C ARG A 402 12.61 10.97 9.73
N GLN A 403 12.95 12.23 9.45
CA GLN A 403 12.27 13.41 9.97
C GLN A 403 10.80 13.47 9.50
N LEU A 404 10.53 13.13 8.24
CA LEU A 404 9.18 13.12 7.69
C LEU A 404 8.27 12.19 8.48
N VAL A 405 8.68 10.93 8.57
CA VAL A 405 7.86 9.88 9.16
C VAL A 405 7.89 9.92 10.68
N GLY A 406 8.98 10.35 11.32
CA GLY A 406 9.09 10.43 12.77
C GLY A 406 8.40 11.66 13.37
N ASP A 407 8.51 12.82 12.71
CA ASP A 407 8.16 14.09 13.32
C ASP A 407 7.14 14.90 12.49
N ILE A 408 7.39 15.13 11.20
CA ILE A 408 6.56 16.03 10.35
C ILE A 408 5.12 15.50 10.20
N LEU A 409 4.94 14.18 10.04
CA LEU A 409 3.62 13.55 9.90
C LEU A 409 2.94 13.25 11.25
N THR A 410 3.64 13.37 12.37
CA THR A 410 3.10 13.02 13.69
C THR A 410 1.87 13.85 14.09
N PRO A 411 1.80 15.17 13.85
CA PRO A 411 0.59 15.95 14.06
C PRO A 411 -0.62 15.45 13.26
N LEU A 412 -0.41 15.04 12.00
CA LEU A 412 -1.48 14.51 11.13
C LEU A 412 -1.97 13.14 11.61
N ARG A 413 -1.06 12.26 12.03
CA ARG A 413 -1.42 10.98 12.67
C ARG A 413 -2.18 11.21 13.98
N THR A 414 -1.74 12.17 14.78
CA THR A 414 -2.41 12.54 16.04
C THR A 414 -3.84 12.99 15.79
N GLN A 415 -4.07 13.87 14.81
CA GLN A 415 -5.42 14.28 14.41
C GLN A 415 -6.29 13.08 14.00
N SER A 416 -5.77 12.19 13.16
CA SER A 416 -6.50 11.02 12.66
C SER A 416 -6.88 10.07 13.81
N ILE A 417 -5.94 9.77 14.70
CA ILE A 417 -6.16 8.91 15.87
C ILE A 417 -7.19 9.53 16.81
N CYS A 418 -7.04 10.83 17.14
CA CYS A 418 -7.97 11.53 18.02
C CYS A 418 -9.38 11.57 17.44
N LEU A 419 -9.53 11.83 16.14
CA LEU A 419 -10.83 11.90 15.49
C LEU A 419 -11.58 10.56 15.58
N LEU A 420 -10.90 9.44 15.31
CA LEU A 420 -11.50 8.12 15.47
C LEU A 420 -11.80 7.83 16.96
N ALA A 421 -10.82 8.04 17.85
CA ALA A 421 -10.96 7.77 19.28
C ALA A 421 -12.12 8.54 19.93
N ASN A 422 -12.36 9.80 19.52
CA ASN A 422 -13.47 10.62 20.02
C ASN A 422 -14.85 10.04 19.71
N SER A 423 -14.95 9.12 18.75
CA SER A 423 -16.19 8.40 18.41
C SER A 423 -16.30 7.03 19.09
N LEU A 424 -15.29 6.63 19.88
CA LEU A 424 -15.22 5.33 20.56
C LEU A 424 -15.33 5.49 22.08
N HIS A 425 -15.39 4.36 22.78
CA HIS A 425 -15.43 4.31 24.25
C HIS A 425 -14.25 5.06 24.88
N ARG A 426 -14.47 5.67 26.06
CA ARG A 426 -13.48 6.49 26.79
C ARG A 426 -12.11 5.80 26.98
N PHE A 427 -12.11 4.47 27.06
CA PHE A 427 -10.91 3.64 27.08
C PHE A 427 -9.91 3.99 25.96
N TYR A 428 -10.39 4.21 24.72
CA TYR A 428 -9.54 4.56 23.58
C TYR A 428 -9.12 6.03 23.59
N GLN A 429 -9.89 6.91 24.23
CA GLN A 429 -9.64 8.36 24.26
C GLN A 429 -8.53 8.76 25.22
N THR A 430 -8.17 7.91 26.18
CA THR A 430 -7.15 8.22 27.20
C THR A 430 -5.84 7.47 27.01
N LYS A 431 -5.66 6.81 25.86
CA LYS A 431 -4.46 6.01 25.59
C LYS A 431 -3.21 6.87 25.40
N VAL A 432 -2.07 6.29 25.74
CA VAL A 432 -0.75 6.75 25.33
C VAL A 432 -0.28 5.80 24.25
N ILE A 433 -0.03 6.33 23.05
CA ILE A 433 0.40 5.56 21.89
C ILE A 433 1.89 5.80 21.69
N ARG A 434 2.69 4.74 21.63
CA ARG A 434 4.14 4.82 21.42
C ARG A 434 4.46 4.90 19.94
N ILE A 435 5.37 5.79 19.54
CA ILE A 435 5.88 5.83 18.17
C ILE A 435 7.19 5.03 18.15
N LEU A 436 7.23 3.98 17.34
CA LEU A 436 8.35 3.04 17.25
C LEU A 436 8.95 3.11 15.83
N PRO A 437 9.87 4.04 15.57
CA PRO A 437 10.59 4.11 14.30
C PRO A 437 11.70 3.07 14.20
N TRP A 438 11.94 2.55 12.99
CA TRP A 438 13.03 1.59 12.75
C TRP A 438 14.44 2.13 13.07
N PHE A 439 14.61 3.47 13.02
CA PHE A 439 15.91 4.12 13.22
C PHE A 439 16.18 4.53 14.68
N ASP A 440 15.25 4.26 15.60
CA ASP A 440 15.37 4.60 17.02
C ASP A 440 14.59 3.59 17.88
N GLU A 441 15.25 2.48 18.23
CA GLU A 441 14.67 1.38 19.02
C GLU A 441 14.27 1.79 20.45
N ASN A 442 14.94 2.81 21.00
CA ASN A 442 14.70 3.33 22.36
C ASN A 442 13.79 4.55 22.36
N SER A 443 12.97 4.74 21.31
CA SER A 443 12.17 5.94 21.17
C SER A 443 11.22 6.14 22.34
N GLU A 444 11.36 7.31 22.99
CA GLU A 444 10.43 7.81 24.01
C GLU A 444 9.27 8.60 23.40
N ARG A 445 9.21 8.70 22.06
CA ARG A 445 8.16 9.42 21.33
C ARG A 445 6.79 8.81 21.65
N THR A 446 5.86 9.63 22.13
CA THR A 446 4.50 9.21 22.44
C THR A 446 3.46 10.23 21.99
N ILE A 447 2.27 9.73 21.64
CA ILE A 447 1.06 10.52 21.43
C ILE A 447 0.17 10.25 22.64
N ASN A 448 0.06 11.23 23.53
CA ASN A 448 -0.84 11.14 24.68
C ASN A 448 -2.21 11.71 24.30
N LEU A 449 -3.20 10.84 24.10
CA LEU A 449 -4.55 11.27 23.72
C LEU A 449 -5.26 12.00 24.88
N LYS A 450 -4.87 11.72 26.12
CA LYS A 450 -5.42 12.37 27.30
C LYS A 450 -5.01 13.85 27.30
N GLY A 451 -6.01 14.73 27.20
CA GLY A 451 -5.82 16.18 27.28
C GLY A 451 -5.78 16.89 25.92
N ILE A 452 -5.80 16.14 24.81
CA ILE A 452 -6.02 16.73 23.48
C ILE A 452 -7.52 17.08 23.37
N PRO A 453 -7.88 18.33 23.03
CA PRO A 453 -9.27 18.72 22.80
C PRO A 453 -9.92 17.84 21.73
N SER A 454 -11.24 17.68 21.79
CA SER A 454 -11.92 16.82 20.82
C SER A 454 -11.78 17.38 19.41
N VAL A 455 -11.14 16.61 18.54
CA VAL A 455 -11.01 16.88 17.10
C VAL A 455 -12.36 16.72 16.41
N LYS A 456 -13.22 15.81 16.90
CA LYS A 456 -14.59 15.65 16.41
C LYS A 456 -15.41 16.94 16.56
N GLU A 457 -15.30 17.61 17.71
CA GLU A 457 -16.06 18.84 17.97
C GLU A 457 -15.61 20.02 17.09
N THR A 458 -14.39 20.03 16.57
CA THR A 458 -13.95 21.15 15.71
C THR A 458 -14.60 21.14 14.33
N ILE A 459 -15.15 20.00 13.89
CA ILE A 459 -15.70 19.80 12.54
C ILE A 459 -17.19 19.40 12.54
N HIS A 460 -17.85 19.42 13.70
CA HIS A 460 -19.25 18.99 13.84
C HIS A 460 -20.23 19.92 13.11
N SER A 461 -19.81 21.14 12.76
CA SER A 461 -20.63 22.17 12.11
C SER A 461 -20.95 21.84 10.65
N TRP A 462 -20.23 20.89 10.03
CA TRP A 462 -20.46 20.48 8.65
C TRP A 462 -21.55 19.40 8.55
N LYS A 463 -22.76 19.80 8.17
CA LYS A 463 -23.85 18.87 7.83
C LYS A 463 -24.78 19.52 6.81
N ILE A 464 -24.23 19.87 5.66
CA ILE A 464 -24.88 20.69 4.64
C ILE A 464 -25.52 19.79 3.59
N HIS A 465 -26.81 20.01 3.31
CA HIS A 465 -27.56 19.29 2.29
C HIS A 465 -27.51 20.03 0.95
N GLY A 466 -27.46 19.28 -0.15
CA GLY A 466 -27.34 19.84 -1.50
C GLY A 466 -28.56 20.62 -1.98
N ASP A 467 -29.74 20.32 -1.44
CA ASP A 467 -31.00 21.01 -1.72
C ASP A 467 -31.00 22.47 -1.22
N GLN A 468 -30.28 22.75 -0.14
CA GLN A 468 -30.11 24.07 0.47
C GLN A 468 -29.07 24.94 -0.24
N PHE A 469 -28.39 24.42 -1.26
CA PHE A 469 -27.37 25.17 -1.98
C PHE A 469 -27.95 26.39 -2.71
N PRO A 470 -27.30 27.56 -2.61
CA PRO A 470 -27.59 28.69 -3.47
C PRO A 470 -27.47 28.33 -4.95
N GLU A 471 -28.20 29.03 -5.81
CA GLU A 471 -28.14 28.82 -7.28
C GLU A 471 -26.74 29.03 -7.86
N SER A 472 -25.90 29.85 -7.23
CA SER A 472 -24.49 30.01 -7.63
C SER A 472 -23.69 28.70 -7.45
N ILE A 473 -23.90 27.99 -6.34
CA ILE A 473 -23.24 26.72 -6.04
C ILE A 473 -23.73 25.62 -6.97
N LYS A 474 -25.04 25.56 -7.25
CA LYS A 474 -25.62 24.57 -8.16
C LYS A 474 -25.11 24.69 -9.60
N LYS A 475 -24.63 25.87 -10.00
CA LYS A 475 -24.04 26.13 -11.33
C LYS A 475 -22.56 25.76 -11.43
N LEU A 476 -21.90 25.41 -10.33
CA LEU A 476 -20.51 24.98 -10.36
C LEU A 476 -20.39 23.68 -11.17
N GLN A 477 -19.46 23.68 -12.13
CA GLN A 477 -19.18 22.51 -12.96
C GLN A 477 -18.30 21.47 -12.26
N ALA A 478 -17.64 21.86 -11.16
CA ALA A 478 -16.76 20.96 -10.41
C ALA A 478 -17.58 19.81 -9.79
N PRO A 479 -17.13 18.55 -9.91
CA PRO A 479 -17.83 17.42 -9.31
C PRO A 479 -17.99 17.56 -7.81
N ARG A 480 -19.17 17.20 -7.28
CA ARG A 480 -19.40 17.20 -5.83
C ARG A 480 -18.50 16.17 -5.15
N GLY A 481 -18.00 16.51 -3.97
CA GLY A 481 -16.99 15.69 -3.29
C GLY A 481 -15.56 15.86 -3.82
N SER A 482 -15.30 16.81 -4.73
CA SER A 482 -13.94 17.17 -5.16
C SER A 482 -13.34 18.32 -4.33
N PHE A 483 -12.02 18.47 -4.33
CA PHE A 483 -11.32 19.62 -3.73
C PHE A 483 -11.76 20.94 -4.37
N LYS A 484 -11.86 20.99 -5.70
CA LYS A 484 -12.26 22.13 -6.52
C LYS A 484 -13.66 22.58 -6.13
N PHE A 485 -14.63 21.67 -6.08
CA PHE A 485 -15.98 22.00 -5.62
C PHE A 485 -15.98 22.52 -4.18
N ALA A 486 -15.23 21.87 -3.28
CA ALA A 486 -15.18 22.24 -1.87
C ALA A 486 -14.60 23.65 -1.65
N VAL A 487 -13.53 24.06 -2.36
CA VAL A 487 -12.96 25.41 -2.21
C VAL A 487 -13.71 26.48 -3.00
N GLN A 488 -14.24 26.15 -4.18
CA GLN A 488 -15.04 27.10 -4.97
C GLN A 488 -16.35 27.44 -4.25
N SER A 489 -17.00 26.45 -3.63
CA SER A 489 -18.23 26.71 -2.87
C SER A 489 -18.02 27.67 -1.70
N LEU A 490 -16.89 27.57 -1.00
CA LEU A 490 -16.55 28.47 0.12
C LEU A 490 -16.06 29.86 -0.31
N SER A 491 -15.83 30.06 -1.61
CA SER A 491 -15.54 31.39 -2.17
C SER A 491 -16.81 32.25 -2.28
N GLU A 492 -17.99 31.64 -2.22
CA GLU A 492 -19.29 32.32 -2.28
C GLU A 492 -19.76 32.74 -0.88
N PRO A 493 -19.84 34.05 -0.57
CA PRO A 493 -20.18 34.52 0.78
C PRO A 493 -21.56 34.05 1.29
N ASP A 494 -22.53 33.96 0.37
CA ASP A 494 -23.90 33.52 0.67
C ASP A 494 -23.94 32.07 1.14
N PHE A 495 -23.09 31.20 0.56
CA PHE A 495 -22.96 29.81 0.99
C PHE A 495 -22.30 29.73 2.36
N THR A 496 -21.16 30.39 2.53
CA THR A 496 -20.39 30.36 3.78
C THR A 496 -21.22 30.82 4.97
N SER A 497 -22.04 31.87 4.83
CA SER A 497 -22.90 32.36 5.91
C SER A 497 -23.97 31.37 6.40
N LYS A 498 -24.32 30.38 5.56
CA LYS A 498 -25.37 29.38 5.82
C LYS A 498 -24.82 27.96 5.99
N SER A 499 -23.49 27.82 5.96
CA SER A 499 -22.82 26.52 5.93
C SER A 499 -22.73 25.82 7.30
N PHE A 500 -23.51 26.25 8.30
CA PHE A 500 -23.44 25.74 9.68
C PHE A 500 -24.65 24.88 10.03
N ALA A 501 -24.38 23.64 10.43
CA ALA A 501 -25.36 22.73 10.98
C ALA A 501 -25.70 23.09 12.43
N ASN A 502 -26.94 22.79 12.81
CA ASN A 502 -27.42 22.83 14.19
C ASN A 502 -27.83 21.43 14.65
N ARG A 503 -28.22 21.29 15.93
CA ARG A 503 -28.63 19.99 16.50
C ARG A 503 -29.86 19.37 15.84
N GLU A 504 -30.68 20.17 15.18
CA GLU A 504 -31.91 19.75 14.50
C GLU A 504 -31.68 19.38 13.04
N THR A 505 -30.47 19.59 12.52
CA THR A 505 -30.15 19.32 11.12
C THR A 505 -30.23 17.81 10.83
N PRO A 506 -31.07 17.39 9.85
CA PRO A 506 -31.29 15.98 9.57
C PRO A 506 -30.03 15.29 9.03
N ALA A 507 -29.96 13.97 9.17
CA ALA A 507 -28.87 13.15 8.66
C ALA A 507 -28.75 13.24 7.12
N LEU A 508 -27.52 13.24 6.61
CA LEU A 508 -27.22 13.26 5.18
C LEU A 508 -27.61 11.93 4.54
N SER A 509 -28.46 11.96 3.51
CA SER A 509 -28.93 10.76 2.80
C SER A 509 -28.18 10.52 1.49
N SER A 510 -27.93 11.57 0.72
CA SER A 510 -27.25 11.51 -0.58
C SER A 510 -25.75 11.24 -0.46
N GLN A 511 -25.24 10.36 -1.32
CA GLN A 511 -23.81 10.07 -1.44
C GLN A 511 -22.97 11.33 -1.71
N GLU A 512 -23.44 12.19 -2.63
CA GLU A 512 -22.71 13.41 -3.01
C GLU A 512 -22.66 14.43 -1.87
N ASP A 513 -23.72 14.50 -1.05
CA ASP A 513 -23.77 15.34 0.14
C ASP A 513 -22.77 14.86 1.18
N ILE A 514 -22.71 13.55 1.42
CA ILE A 514 -21.75 12.95 2.34
C ILE A 514 -20.32 13.23 1.89
N LEU A 515 -19.99 12.95 0.63
CA LEU A 515 -18.65 13.19 0.10
C LEU A 515 -18.28 14.68 0.17
N SER A 516 -19.20 15.59 -0.16
CA SER A 516 -18.94 17.04 -0.04
C SER A 516 -18.64 17.45 1.41
N ASN A 517 -19.42 16.94 2.37
CA ASN A 517 -19.18 17.19 3.81
C ASN A 517 -17.86 16.58 4.30
N VAL A 518 -17.49 15.39 3.82
CA VAL A 518 -16.17 14.80 4.10
C VAL A 518 -15.05 15.72 3.61
N MET A 519 -15.16 16.27 2.40
CA MET A 519 -14.13 17.17 1.87
C MET A 519 -14.02 18.48 2.67
N TRP A 520 -15.13 19.11 3.05
CA TRP A 520 -15.06 20.33 3.89
C TRP A 520 -14.47 20.05 5.27
N ARG A 521 -14.90 18.97 5.94
CA ARG A 521 -14.32 18.53 7.21
C ARG A 521 -12.82 18.26 7.08
N PHE A 522 -12.41 17.55 6.03
CA PHE A 522 -11.00 17.27 5.74
C PHE A 522 -10.19 18.55 5.52
N LEU A 523 -10.69 19.48 4.71
CA LEU A 523 -10.02 20.76 4.43
C LEU A 523 -9.89 21.63 5.68
N GLN A 524 -10.89 21.63 6.58
CA GLN A 524 -10.79 22.33 7.85
C GLN A 524 -9.73 21.71 8.76
N LEU A 525 -9.69 20.38 8.89
CA LEU A 525 -8.64 19.69 9.68
C LEU A 525 -7.24 19.96 9.14
N ARG A 526 -7.10 20.05 7.82
CA ARG A 526 -5.85 20.43 7.16
C ARG A 526 -5.57 21.93 7.21
N GLY A 527 -6.48 22.78 7.71
CA GLY A 527 -6.27 24.22 7.87
C GLY A 527 -6.39 25.04 6.59
N TYR A 528 -7.05 24.50 5.56
CA TYR A 528 -7.47 25.26 4.37
C TYR A 528 -8.73 26.09 4.65
N VAL A 529 -9.50 25.67 5.64
CA VAL A 529 -10.74 26.31 6.07
C VAL A 529 -10.66 26.54 7.58
N ASP A 530 -11.15 27.69 8.06
CA ASP A 530 -11.23 28.00 9.48
C ASP A 530 -12.53 27.49 10.13
N ASP A 531 -12.68 27.71 11.44
CA ASP A 531 -13.87 27.36 12.23
C ASP A 531 -15.13 28.18 11.86
N LYS A 532 -14.95 29.24 11.05
CA LYS A 532 -16.02 30.09 10.51
C LYS A 532 -16.33 29.75 9.05
N HIS A 533 -15.84 28.61 8.57
CA HIS A 533 -16.05 28.10 7.22
C HIS A 533 -15.49 29.03 6.14
N LYS A 534 -14.51 29.88 6.48
CA LYS A 534 -13.83 30.77 5.54
C LYS A 534 -12.52 30.16 5.08
N LEU A 535 -12.18 30.43 3.82
CA LEU A 535 -10.88 30.03 3.26
C LEU A 535 -9.74 30.77 3.97
N THR A 536 -8.77 30.01 4.45
CA THR A 536 -7.49 30.54 4.95
C THR A 536 -6.62 31.00 3.76
N PRO A 537 -5.45 31.65 3.98
CA PRO A 537 -4.53 31.94 2.87
C PRO A 537 -4.13 30.68 2.07
N TRP A 538 -4.01 29.53 2.74
CA TRP A 538 -3.78 28.24 2.07
C TRP A 538 -5.04 27.75 1.32
N GLY A 539 -6.24 28.01 1.85
CA GLY A 539 -7.50 27.79 1.14
C GLY A 539 -7.59 28.58 -0.17
N GLN A 540 -7.22 29.87 -0.13
CA GLN A 540 -7.17 30.73 -1.32
C GLN A 540 -6.11 30.28 -2.32
N CYS A 541 -4.96 29.81 -1.83
CA CYS A 541 -3.93 29.16 -2.64
C CYS A 541 -4.48 27.97 -3.44
N LEU A 542 -5.26 27.11 -2.78
CA LEU A 542 -5.87 25.96 -3.44
C LEU A 542 -6.94 26.39 -4.47
N VAL A 543 -7.73 27.44 -4.20
CA VAL A 543 -8.66 28.01 -5.19
C VAL A 543 -7.91 28.46 -6.45
N GLN A 544 -6.83 29.23 -6.29
CA GLN A 544 -6.07 29.73 -7.43
C GLN A 544 -5.42 28.60 -8.21
N ALA A 545 -4.84 27.62 -7.52
CA ALA A 545 -4.20 26.48 -8.16
C ALA A 545 -5.18 25.61 -8.96
N LEU A 546 -6.43 25.47 -8.50
CA LEU A 546 -7.45 24.65 -9.16
C LEU A 546 -8.30 25.41 -10.20
N SER A 547 -8.14 26.73 -10.30
CA SER A 547 -9.01 27.60 -11.13
C SER A 547 -9.00 27.21 -12.61
N GLY A 548 -7.83 26.97 -13.19
CA GLY A 548 -7.62 26.64 -14.61
C GLY A 548 -7.59 25.14 -14.95
N ILE A 549 -7.93 24.26 -14.01
CA ILE A 549 -7.86 22.80 -14.19
C ILE A 549 -9.22 22.23 -14.54
N GLU A 550 -9.27 21.45 -15.61
CA GLU A 550 -10.47 20.74 -16.05
C GLU A 550 -10.49 19.31 -15.48
N PRO A 551 -11.67 18.70 -15.29
CA PRO A 551 -11.75 17.32 -14.81
C PRO A 551 -10.96 16.32 -15.67
N ALA A 552 -10.88 16.55 -16.99
CA ALA A 552 -10.15 15.69 -17.93
C ALA A 552 -8.63 15.66 -17.68
N ASP A 553 -8.07 16.67 -17.01
CA ASP A 553 -6.65 16.75 -16.71
C ASP A 553 -6.21 15.73 -15.66
N ASN A 554 -7.13 15.30 -14.78
CA ASN A 554 -6.84 14.42 -13.63
C ASN A 554 -5.70 14.94 -12.72
N LEU A 555 -5.51 16.27 -12.62
CA LEU A 555 -4.44 16.90 -11.84
C LEU A 555 -4.86 17.41 -10.47
N GLU A 556 -6.15 17.42 -10.15
CA GLU A 556 -6.69 18.03 -8.93
C GLU A 556 -6.04 17.49 -7.65
N GLU A 557 -5.88 16.17 -7.56
CA GLU A 557 -5.23 15.52 -6.43
C GLU A 557 -3.71 15.79 -6.40
N SER A 558 -3.04 15.71 -7.56
CA SER A 558 -1.61 16.05 -7.67
C SER A 558 -1.32 17.47 -7.22
N ILE A 559 -2.19 18.43 -7.55
CA ILE A 559 -2.08 19.83 -7.11
C ILE A 559 -2.24 19.93 -5.60
N PHE A 560 -3.24 19.26 -5.02
CA PHE A 560 -3.42 19.23 -3.57
C PHE A 560 -2.17 18.67 -2.88
N VAL A 561 -1.63 17.55 -3.37
CA VAL A 561 -0.41 16.94 -2.81
C VAL A 561 0.80 17.87 -2.96
N ALA A 562 0.99 18.53 -4.10
CA ALA A 562 2.07 19.51 -4.27
C ALA A 562 1.98 20.65 -3.24
N ILE A 563 0.78 21.19 -3.01
CA ILE A 563 0.58 22.25 -2.00
C ILE A 563 0.84 21.72 -0.59
N GLU A 564 0.40 20.51 -0.26
CA GLU A 564 0.74 19.87 1.02
C GLU A 564 2.26 19.68 1.18
N MET A 565 2.96 19.23 0.13
CA MET A 565 4.42 19.08 0.14
C MET A 565 5.11 20.44 0.35
N ILE A 566 4.57 21.55 -0.19
CA ILE A 566 5.07 22.90 0.09
C ILE A 566 4.85 23.28 1.56
N ARG A 567 3.63 23.08 2.07
CA ARG A 567 3.27 23.40 3.46
C ARG A 567 4.11 22.63 4.49
N LEU A 568 4.48 21.39 4.17
CA LEU A 568 5.35 20.56 4.99
C LEU A 568 6.85 20.86 4.79
N GLY A 569 7.20 21.79 3.89
CA GLY A 569 8.59 22.14 3.61
C GLY A 569 9.38 21.04 2.87
N LEU A 570 8.68 20.20 2.10
CA LEU A 570 9.23 19.06 1.36
C LEU A 570 9.38 19.37 -0.14
N LEU A 571 8.57 20.25 -0.72
CA LEU A 571 8.71 20.70 -2.11
C LEU A 571 9.45 22.04 -2.15
N ASN A 572 10.78 21.95 -2.29
CA ASN A 572 11.73 23.07 -2.38
C ASN A 572 12.99 22.64 -3.13
N THR A 573 14.05 23.44 -3.11
CA THR A 573 15.34 23.18 -3.79
C THR A 573 16.42 22.56 -2.91
N LYS A 574 16.12 22.19 -1.65
CA LYS A 574 17.12 21.60 -0.76
C LYS A 574 17.67 20.30 -1.34
N SER A 575 19.00 20.19 -1.33
CA SER A 575 19.74 19.07 -1.90
C SER A 575 19.88 17.91 -0.92
N TRP A 576 18.77 17.27 -0.54
CA TRP A 576 18.81 16.11 0.38
C TRP A 576 19.44 14.87 -0.24
N PHE A 577 19.36 14.73 -1.56
CA PHE A 577 19.69 13.50 -2.29
C PHE A 577 20.90 13.66 -3.22
N SER A 578 21.71 14.72 -3.09
CA SER A 578 22.89 14.91 -3.97
C SER A 578 23.95 13.82 -3.86
N HIS A 579 23.88 12.97 -2.84
CA HIS A 579 24.78 11.84 -2.66
C HIS A 579 24.42 10.63 -3.55
N VAL A 580 23.23 10.59 -4.15
CA VAL A 580 22.80 9.54 -5.08
C VAL A 580 22.66 10.06 -6.52
N SER A 581 22.66 9.14 -7.49
CA SER A 581 22.65 9.45 -8.92
C SER A 581 21.27 9.90 -9.45
N GLY A 582 21.27 10.49 -10.65
CA GLY A 582 20.04 10.82 -11.39
C GLY A 582 19.48 12.24 -11.20
N GLY A 583 20.24 13.16 -10.60
CA GLY A 583 19.92 14.60 -10.62
C GLY A 583 20.28 15.30 -11.94
N PRO A 584 19.90 16.57 -12.13
CA PRO A 584 20.38 17.41 -13.25
C PRO A 584 21.90 17.54 -13.26
N MET A 585 22.51 17.37 -14.43
CA MET A 585 23.97 17.34 -14.59
C MET A 585 24.50 18.46 -15.48
N ARG A 586 23.66 19.09 -16.31
CA ARG A 586 24.09 20.04 -17.34
C ARG A 586 23.58 21.45 -17.06
N GLY A 587 24.19 22.43 -17.74
CA GLY A 587 23.88 23.85 -17.58
C GLY A 587 24.56 24.50 -16.36
N SER A 588 24.14 25.73 -16.08
CA SER A 588 24.55 26.50 -14.91
C SER A 588 23.99 25.90 -13.61
N GLU A 589 24.48 26.35 -12.45
CA GLU A 589 23.91 25.93 -11.16
C GLU A 589 22.43 26.34 -11.01
N ASP A 590 22.04 27.47 -11.61
CA ASP A 590 20.64 27.90 -11.66
C ASP A 590 19.82 26.96 -12.55
N ASP A 591 20.33 26.55 -13.72
CA ASP A 591 19.65 25.57 -14.57
C ASP A 591 19.42 24.25 -13.83
N LYS A 592 20.44 23.74 -13.11
CA LYS A 592 20.31 22.50 -12.32
C LYS A 592 19.30 22.65 -11.19
N THR A 593 19.34 23.78 -10.48
CA THR A 593 18.46 24.05 -9.34
C THR A 593 16.99 24.17 -9.78
N PHE A 594 16.72 24.94 -10.83
CA PHE A 594 15.37 25.10 -11.36
C PHE A 594 14.86 23.82 -12.03
N ASN A 595 15.69 23.11 -12.78
CA ASN A 595 15.35 21.80 -13.32
C ASN A 595 14.90 20.83 -12.22
N MET A 596 15.67 20.73 -11.13
CA MET A 596 15.30 19.89 -9.99
C MET A 596 13.95 20.29 -9.38
N LEU A 597 13.70 21.58 -9.19
CA LEU A 597 12.43 22.06 -8.65
C LEU A 597 11.24 21.68 -9.53
N VAL A 598 11.32 21.95 -10.84
CA VAL A 598 10.26 21.63 -11.81
C VAL A 598 10.06 20.11 -11.89
N SER A 599 11.14 19.33 -11.85
CA SER A 599 11.08 17.86 -11.85
C SER A 599 10.45 17.29 -10.57
N ARG A 600 10.68 17.93 -9.41
CA ARG A 600 9.99 17.57 -8.15
C ARG A 600 8.50 17.86 -8.22
N VAL A 601 8.07 18.98 -8.81
CA VAL A 601 6.65 19.26 -9.07
C VAL A 601 6.06 18.20 -9.99
N ALA A 602 6.72 17.86 -11.09
CA ALA A 602 6.26 16.81 -11.99
C ALA A 602 6.16 15.43 -11.32
N CYS A 603 7.02 15.15 -10.33
CA CYS A 603 7.06 13.88 -9.60
C CYS A 603 5.81 13.60 -8.75
N VAL A 604 4.94 14.58 -8.46
CA VAL A 604 3.66 14.33 -7.76
C VAL A 604 2.51 13.87 -8.68
N ALA A 605 2.76 13.82 -9.99
CA ALA A 605 1.83 13.31 -11.00
C ALA A 605 2.40 12.06 -11.69
N LYS A 606 1.54 11.36 -12.42
CA LYS A 606 1.84 10.06 -13.01
C LYS A 606 2.28 10.19 -14.47
N LEU A 607 3.25 9.37 -14.88
CA LEU A 607 3.61 9.24 -16.29
C LEU A 607 2.48 8.57 -17.09
N GLN A 608 2.05 9.19 -18.19
CA GLN A 608 1.16 8.56 -19.17
C GLN A 608 1.98 7.58 -20.02
N HIS A 609 1.78 6.29 -19.75
CA HIS A 609 2.55 5.18 -20.28
C HIS A 609 1.64 4.02 -20.67
N LYS A 610 2.02 3.26 -21.70
CA LYS A 610 1.32 2.05 -22.11
C LYS A 610 1.24 1.05 -20.95
N SER A 611 0.24 0.17 -20.94
CA SER A 611 0.08 -0.91 -19.94
C SER A 611 1.11 -2.03 -20.11
N ILE A 612 2.40 -1.69 -20.01
CA ILE A 612 3.56 -2.57 -20.07
C ILE A 612 4.61 -2.04 -19.10
N GLY A 613 5.58 -2.87 -18.73
CA GLY A 613 6.68 -2.46 -17.86
C GLY A 613 7.45 -1.25 -18.41
N TYR A 614 7.85 -0.35 -17.51
CA TYR A 614 8.63 0.83 -17.88
C TYR A 614 9.98 0.44 -18.49
N SER A 615 10.35 1.14 -19.56
CA SER A 615 11.70 1.16 -20.13
C SER A 615 12.09 2.60 -20.40
N GLY A 616 13.15 3.05 -19.74
CA GLY A 616 13.62 4.43 -19.86
C GLY A 616 14.68 4.78 -18.82
N PRO A 617 15.14 6.03 -18.79
CA PRO A 617 16.11 6.51 -17.81
C PRO A 617 15.62 6.32 -16.37
N LEU A 618 16.56 6.13 -15.45
CA LEU A 618 16.28 6.04 -14.02
C LEU A 618 16.84 7.25 -13.27
N SER A 619 16.25 7.56 -12.11
CA SER A 619 16.74 8.60 -11.21
C SER A 619 16.55 8.17 -9.75
N ARG A 620 17.65 7.81 -9.08
CA ARG A 620 17.63 7.48 -7.65
C ARG A 620 17.21 8.70 -6.83
N GLN A 621 17.65 9.91 -7.20
CA GLN A 621 17.21 11.15 -6.55
C GLN A 621 15.68 11.37 -6.59
N LEU A 622 15.04 11.17 -7.75
CA LEU A 622 13.59 11.34 -7.86
C LEU A 622 12.82 10.18 -7.25
N LEU A 623 13.37 8.97 -7.23
CA LEU A 623 12.81 7.84 -6.47
C LEU A 623 12.78 8.15 -4.97
N CYS A 624 13.89 8.65 -4.39
CA CYS A 624 13.92 9.07 -2.99
C CYS A 624 12.89 10.16 -2.69
N TYR A 625 12.76 11.14 -3.58
CA TYR A 625 11.75 12.19 -3.45
C TYR A 625 10.32 11.64 -3.50
N ARG A 626 10.07 10.69 -4.40
CA ARG A 626 8.80 9.98 -4.53
C ARG A 626 8.43 9.23 -3.25
N SER A 627 9.38 8.65 -2.52
CA SER A 627 9.10 8.03 -1.22
C SER A 627 8.56 9.03 -0.20
N LEU A 628 9.01 10.30 -0.22
CA LEU A 628 8.42 11.35 0.62
C LEU A 628 6.96 11.63 0.23
N ILE A 629 6.68 11.73 -1.07
CA ILE A 629 5.32 11.95 -1.60
C ILE A 629 4.39 10.81 -1.15
N SER A 630 4.79 9.56 -1.32
CA SER A 630 3.99 8.38 -0.96
C SER A 630 3.61 8.36 0.53
N GLN A 631 4.52 8.74 1.43
CA GLN A 631 4.23 8.84 2.87
C GLN A 631 3.22 9.95 3.20
N VAL A 632 3.34 11.11 2.56
CA VAL A 632 2.37 12.21 2.73
C VAL A 632 0.99 11.78 2.22
N ARG A 633 0.92 11.16 1.03
CA ARG A 633 -0.32 10.65 0.44
C ARG A 633 -1.01 9.62 1.36
N SER A 634 -0.27 8.66 1.89
CA SER A 634 -0.80 7.64 2.81
C SER A 634 -1.38 8.26 4.09
N ALA A 635 -0.72 9.27 4.67
CA ALA A 635 -1.22 9.95 5.85
C ALA A 635 -2.48 10.79 5.55
N LEU A 636 -2.55 11.43 4.38
CA LEU A 636 -3.75 12.15 3.93
C LEU A 636 -4.92 11.20 3.64
N ARG A 637 -4.64 10.03 3.04
CA ARG A 637 -5.63 8.97 2.82
C ARG A 637 -6.24 8.50 4.14
N SER A 638 -5.39 8.20 5.12
CA SER A 638 -5.82 7.78 6.46
C SER A 638 -6.75 8.83 7.10
N LEU A 639 -6.40 10.12 7.01
CA LEU A 639 -7.22 11.18 7.57
C LEU A 639 -8.60 11.26 6.89
N VAL A 640 -8.67 11.27 5.55
CA VAL A 640 -9.96 11.43 4.85
C VAL A 640 -10.89 10.25 5.08
N GLU A 641 -10.36 9.03 5.19
CA GLU A 641 -11.14 7.84 5.57
C GLU A 641 -11.68 7.94 6.99
N VAL A 642 -10.87 8.40 7.95
CA VAL A 642 -11.34 8.61 9.33
C VAL A 642 -12.39 9.72 9.40
N VAL A 643 -12.32 10.75 8.55
CA VAL A 643 -13.37 11.78 8.46
C VAL A 643 -14.69 11.15 8.00
N LEU A 644 -14.68 10.31 6.96
CA LEU A 644 -15.87 9.59 6.51
C LEU A 644 -16.42 8.64 7.60
N ALA A 645 -15.56 7.81 8.18
CA ALA A 645 -15.94 6.88 9.25
C ALA A 645 -16.48 7.64 10.48
N GLY A 646 -15.85 8.75 10.87
CA GLY A 646 -16.29 9.60 11.98
C GLY A 646 -17.65 10.26 11.74
N LEU A 647 -17.93 10.69 10.51
CA LEU A 647 -19.25 11.20 10.10
C LEU A 647 -20.32 10.10 10.25
N LEU A 648 -20.03 8.90 9.78
CA LEU A 648 -20.94 7.75 9.87
C LEU A 648 -21.18 7.32 11.33
N LEU A 649 -20.11 7.13 12.12
CA LEU A 649 -20.16 6.78 13.54
C LEU A 649 -20.93 7.82 14.38
N SER A 650 -20.93 9.08 13.96
CA SER A 650 -21.64 10.16 14.65
C SER A 650 -23.14 10.21 14.34
N GLY A 651 -23.62 9.40 13.40
CA GLY A 651 -25.01 9.43 12.96
C GLY A 651 -25.33 10.66 12.10
N ASP A 652 -24.30 11.28 11.52
CA ASP A 652 -24.48 12.47 10.68
C ASP A 652 -25.01 12.13 9.28
N ALA A 653 -24.97 10.85 8.90
CA ALA A 653 -25.54 10.33 7.67
C ALA A 653 -26.49 9.17 7.96
N ASP A 654 -27.48 9.01 7.09
CA ASP A 654 -28.34 7.83 7.06
C ASP A 654 -27.49 6.56 6.91
N ARG A 655 -27.91 5.46 7.51
CA ARG A 655 -27.19 4.17 7.47
C ARG A 655 -28.00 3.10 6.74
N ASP A 656 -29.23 3.37 6.34
CA ASP A 656 -29.99 2.49 5.45
C ASP A 656 -29.55 2.73 4.00
N ARG A 657 -28.48 2.06 3.58
CA ARG A 657 -27.87 2.26 2.26
C ARG A 657 -27.08 1.04 1.77
N ASN A 658 -26.82 1.02 0.46
CA ASN A 658 -26.11 -0.05 -0.24
C ASN A 658 -24.85 0.43 -1.00
N ASP A 659 -24.54 1.73 -0.97
CA ASP A 659 -23.48 2.38 -1.75
C ASP A 659 -22.18 2.60 -0.94
N TRP A 660 -21.94 1.76 0.08
CA TRP A 660 -20.82 1.88 1.02
C TRP A 660 -19.46 1.86 0.33
N THR A 661 -19.27 0.89 -0.55
CA THR A 661 -18.00 0.66 -1.24
C THR A 661 -17.72 1.80 -2.21
N GLU A 662 -18.74 2.27 -2.93
CA GLU A 662 -18.69 3.37 -3.87
C GLU A 662 -18.25 4.67 -3.19
N MET A 663 -18.74 4.95 -1.98
CA MET A 663 -18.27 6.09 -1.19
C MET A 663 -16.76 6.01 -0.90
N ALA A 664 -16.28 4.85 -0.46
CA ALA A 664 -14.88 4.66 -0.08
C ALA A 664 -13.92 4.85 -1.28
N ILE A 665 -14.30 4.36 -2.47
CA ILE A 665 -13.46 4.44 -3.67
C ILE A 665 -13.51 5.82 -4.36
N LYS A 666 -14.51 6.66 -4.05
CA LYS A 666 -14.60 8.05 -4.52
C LYS A 666 -13.75 9.02 -3.71
N LEU A 667 -13.31 8.64 -2.51
CA LEU A 667 -12.37 9.44 -1.72
C LEU A 667 -11.00 9.55 -2.43
N PRO A 668 -10.28 10.67 -2.29
CA PRO A 668 -8.98 10.88 -2.92
C PRO A 668 -7.88 9.99 -2.31
N PHE A 669 -6.72 10.01 -2.95
CA PHE A 669 -5.45 9.37 -2.56
C PHE A 669 -5.44 7.84 -2.66
N ILE A 670 -6.15 7.27 -3.65
CA ILE A 670 -6.11 5.82 -3.94
C ILE A 670 -4.96 5.46 -4.86
N ASP A 671 -4.73 6.25 -5.90
CA ASP A 671 -3.63 6.02 -6.84
C ASP A 671 -2.30 6.30 -6.16
N ASP A 672 -1.22 5.72 -6.66
CA ASP A 672 0.13 6.10 -6.26
C ASP A 672 0.90 6.55 -7.50
N ASN A 673 1.78 7.52 -7.31
CA ASN A 673 2.60 8.06 -8.39
C ASN A 673 3.96 7.34 -8.43
N ASP A 674 4.39 7.01 -9.64
CA ASP A 674 5.79 6.71 -9.95
C ASP A 674 6.60 8.01 -10.08
N CYS A 675 7.93 7.92 -10.13
CA CYS A 675 8.79 9.08 -10.39
C CYS A 675 9.01 9.38 -11.89
N GLY A 676 8.38 8.63 -12.80
CA GLY A 676 8.63 8.65 -14.25
C GLY A 676 8.31 9.98 -14.91
N LEU A 677 7.24 10.67 -14.51
CA LEU A 677 6.93 12.00 -15.06
C LEU A 677 7.98 13.03 -14.65
N GLY A 678 8.46 12.95 -13.41
CA GLY A 678 9.60 13.74 -12.93
C GLY A 678 10.87 13.45 -13.73
N ILE A 679 11.16 12.18 -14.01
CA ILE A 679 12.31 11.78 -14.84
C ILE A 679 12.17 12.34 -16.26
N ALA A 680 10.98 12.30 -16.86
CA ALA A 680 10.74 12.82 -18.21
C ALA A 680 11.06 14.31 -18.30
N VAL A 681 10.51 15.12 -17.37
CA VAL A 681 10.79 16.56 -17.27
C VAL A 681 12.27 16.83 -17.04
N ARG A 682 12.87 16.11 -16.09
CA ARG A 682 14.30 16.21 -15.77
C ARG A 682 15.15 15.96 -17.01
N THR A 683 14.85 14.90 -17.77
CA THR A 683 15.61 14.52 -18.98
C THR A 683 15.53 15.62 -20.04
N TYR A 684 14.32 16.13 -20.30
CA TYR A 684 14.10 17.19 -21.27
C TYR A 684 14.90 18.45 -20.92
N LEU A 685 14.75 18.93 -19.68
CA LEU A 685 15.40 20.16 -19.22
C LEU A 685 16.92 20.02 -19.10
N ASP A 686 17.45 18.81 -18.86
CA ASP A 686 18.88 18.54 -18.77
C ASP A 686 19.55 18.32 -20.15
N ASP A 687 18.78 18.05 -21.21
CA ASP A 687 19.31 17.96 -22.58
C ASP A 687 19.33 19.31 -23.33
N LEU A 688 18.43 20.24 -22.97
CA LEU A 688 18.39 21.59 -23.57
C LEU A 688 19.76 22.33 -23.54
N PRO A 689 20.56 22.30 -22.45
CA PRO A 689 21.87 22.97 -22.41
C PRO A 689 22.89 22.44 -23.44
N LEU A 690 22.65 21.30 -24.10
CA LEU A 690 23.51 20.83 -25.19
C LEU A 690 23.24 21.56 -26.52
N GLN A 691 22.11 22.25 -26.63
CA GLN A 691 21.78 23.04 -27.81
C GLN A 691 22.54 24.37 -27.79
N ALA A 692 22.94 24.85 -28.97
CA ALA A 692 23.66 26.13 -29.09
C ALA A 692 22.86 27.32 -28.52
N ASN A 693 21.52 27.26 -28.65
CA ASN A 693 20.60 28.20 -28.02
C ASN A 693 19.45 27.43 -27.31
N PRO A 694 19.60 27.11 -26.01
CA PRO A 694 18.64 26.30 -25.26
C PRO A 694 17.21 26.86 -25.16
N THR A 695 17.01 28.16 -25.42
CA THR A 695 15.69 28.82 -25.34
C THR A 695 15.04 29.02 -26.71
N SER A 696 15.73 28.65 -27.80
CA SER A 696 15.16 28.76 -29.15
C SER A 696 13.98 27.79 -29.35
N PRO A 697 12.95 28.17 -30.14
CA PRO A 697 11.88 27.24 -30.54
C PRO A 697 12.41 25.96 -31.20
N GLU A 698 13.46 26.08 -32.01
CA GLU A 698 14.09 24.97 -32.73
C GLU A 698 14.74 23.98 -31.74
N ALA A 699 15.53 24.48 -30.78
CA ALA A 699 16.13 23.65 -29.73
C ALA A 699 15.07 22.87 -28.93
N ARG A 700 13.97 23.53 -28.55
CA ARG A 700 12.88 22.89 -27.82
C ARG A 700 12.21 21.80 -28.66
N ALA A 701 11.95 22.06 -29.93
CA ALA A 701 11.37 21.08 -30.85
C ALA A 701 12.28 19.87 -31.05
N ASP A 702 13.57 20.09 -31.26
CA ASP A 702 14.57 19.05 -31.48
C ASP A 702 14.72 18.14 -30.25
N VAL A 703 14.80 18.72 -29.05
CA VAL A 703 14.91 17.93 -27.81
C VAL A 703 13.59 17.19 -27.51
N LYS A 704 12.43 17.79 -27.78
CA LYS A 704 11.13 17.08 -27.67
C LYS A 704 11.06 15.87 -28.61
N ALA A 705 11.62 16.00 -29.83
CA ALA A 705 11.64 14.90 -30.80
C ALA A 705 12.46 13.70 -30.33
N LYS A 706 13.59 13.93 -29.66
CA LYS A 706 14.44 12.88 -29.04
C LYS A 706 13.73 12.09 -27.95
N GLY A 707 12.69 12.64 -27.33
CA GLY A 707 11.97 12.00 -26.22
C GLY A 707 11.45 10.59 -26.51
N LYS A 708 11.17 10.27 -27.79
CA LYS A 708 10.78 8.92 -28.22
C LYS A 708 11.89 7.87 -28.05
N GLU A 709 13.15 8.29 -28.07
CA GLU A 709 14.30 7.41 -27.85
C GLU A 709 14.45 7.05 -26.38
N TRP A 710 14.18 8.01 -25.49
CA TRP A 710 14.25 7.82 -24.03
C TRP A 710 13.02 7.13 -23.44
N PHE A 711 11.83 7.42 -23.96
CA PHE A 711 10.54 6.95 -23.42
C PHE A 711 9.71 6.27 -24.51
N GLN A 712 10.21 5.15 -25.05
CA GLN A 712 9.63 4.43 -26.19
C GLN A 712 8.19 3.94 -25.97
N HIS A 713 7.81 3.74 -24.71
CA HIS A 713 6.52 3.21 -24.31
C HIS A 713 5.61 4.24 -23.64
N SER A 714 6.04 5.51 -23.57
CA SER A 714 5.14 6.61 -23.23
C SER A 714 4.01 6.73 -24.27
N GLU A 715 2.82 7.16 -23.84
CA GLU A 715 1.72 7.43 -24.78
C GLU A 715 2.04 8.62 -25.67
N SER A 716 2.57 9.68 -25.06
CA SER A 716 3.12 10.85 -25.74
C SER A 716 4.14 11.52 -24.84
N PHE A 717 5.42 11.58 -25.26
CA PHE A 717 6.43 12.32 -24.49
C PHE A 717 6.10 13.81 -24.38
N ILE A 718 5.65 14.41 -25.49
CA ILE A 718 5.25 15.83 -25.53
C ILE A 718 4.02 16.04 -24.64
N GLY A 719 3.01 15.16 -24.72
CA GLY A 719 1.82 15.25 -23.88
C GLY A 719 2.13 15.12 -22.39
N ASN A 720 3.09 14.27 -22.01
CA ASN A 720 3.59 14.19 -20.64
C ASN A 720 4.27 15.50 -20.20
N LEU A 721 5.10 16.12 -21.04
CA LEU A 721 5.70 17.42 -20.72
C LEU A 721 4.62 18.51 -20.56
N GLU A 722 3.63 18.55 -21.46
CA GLU A 722 2.51 19.49 -21.38
C GLU A 722 1.70 19.30 -20.09
N LEU A 723 1.41 18.06 -19.71
CA LEU A 723 0.75 17.72 -18.44
C LEU A 723 1.56 18.22 -17.24
N ALA A 724 2.88 17.97 -17.23
CA ALA A 724 3.76 18.41 -16.15
C ALA A 724 3.87 19.94 -16.07
N PHE A 725 3.91 20.64 -17.21
CA PHE A 725 3.96 22.10 -17.22
C PHE A 725 2.61 22.74 -16.85
N LYS A 726 1.49 22.08 -17.18
CA LYS A 726 0.17 22.48 -16.68
C LYS A 726 0.07 22.33 -15.16
N LEU A 727 0.60 21.24 -14.61
CA LEU A 727 0.73 21.05 -13.17
C LEU A 727 1.63 22.14 -12.54
N TRP A 728 2.77 22.45 -13.16
CA TRP A 728 3.62 23.55 -12.73
C TRP A 728 2.86 24.88 -12.68
N ASP A 729 2.15 25.25 -13.75
CA ASP A 729 1.40 26.51 -13.82
C ASP A 729 0.36 26.62 -12.71
N ALA A 730 -0.35 25.53 -12.42
CA ALA A 730 -1.33 25.46 -11.34
C ALA A 730 -0.69 25.65 -9.96
N VAL A 731 0.37 24.90 -9.66
CA VAL A 731 1.07 25.00 -8.36
C VAL A 731 1.70 26.39 -8.20
N TYR A 732 2.33 26.90 -9.25
CA TYR A 732 2.87 28.25 -9.29
C TYR A 732 1.80 29.30 -8.99
N ALA A 733 0.66 29.28 -9.68
CA ALA A 733 -0.45 30.21 -9.45
C ALA A 733 -0.92 30.18 -7.98
N GLY A 734 -1.00 28.99 -7.38
CA GLY A 734 -1.28 28.82 -5.96
C GLY A 734 -0.24 29.53 -5.08
N THR A 735 1.05 29.23 -5.28
CA THR A 735 2.15 29.81 -4.45
C THR A 735 2.14 31.34 -4.42
N GLN A 736 1.80 31.99 -5.54
CA GLN A 736 1.79 33.45 -5.65
C GLN A 736 0.61 34.11 -4.90
N SER A 737 -0.41 33.35 -4.52
CA SER A 737 -1.62 33.87 -3.87
C SER A 737 -1.64 33.72 -2.34
N THR A 738 -0.69 32.98 -1.76
CA THR A 738 -0.58 32.73 -0.31
C THR A 738 -0.17 33.95 0.53
N GLY A 739 0.25 35.05 -0.09
CA GLY A 739 0.75 36.24 0.60
C GLY A 739 2.06 35.98 1.35
N LYS A 740 2.08 36.24 2.68
CA LYS A 740 3.30 36.09 3.51
C LYS A 740 3.52 34.68 4.06
N GLU A 741 2.55 33.78 3.90
CA GLU A 741 2.62 32.40 4.41
C GLU A 741 3.68 31.57 3.66
N PHE A 742 3.87 31.83 2.35
CA PHE A 742 4.91 31.18 1.56
C PHE A 742 6.10 32.10 1.31
N LYS A 743 7.21 31.85 2.02
CA LYS A 743 8.39 32.71 1.99
C LYS A 743 9.20 32.63 0.68
N GLU A 744 9.04 31.56 -0.10
CA GLU A 744 9.82 31.30 -1.32
C GLU A 744 9.10 31.75 -2.61
N ALA A 745 8.03 32.55 -2.51
CA ALA A 745 7.23 32.98 -3.66
C ALA A 745 8.06 33.64 -4.77
N LYS A 746 9.02 34.51 -4.41
CA LYS A 746 9.93 35.17 -5.37
C LYS A 746 10.84 34.17 -6.09
N PHE A 747 11.35 33.18 -5.36
CA PHE A 747 12.20 32.15 -5.96
C PHE A 747 11.42 31.31 -6.99
N TRP A 748 10.16 31.00 -6.69
CA TRP A 748 9.26 30.33 -7.64
C TRP A 748 8.93 31.21 -8.85
N GLU A 749 8.85 32.53 -8.69
CA GLU A 749 8.71 33.47 -9.81
C GLU A 749 9.93 33.43 -10.74
N ASP A 750 11.14 33.40 -10.18
CA ASP A 750 12.38 33.30 -10.95
C ASP A 750 12.47 31.95 -11.70
N ALA A 751 12.13 30.85 -11.02
CA ALA A 751 12.04 29.52 -11.64
C ALA A 751 11.00 29.46 -12.76
N ASN A 752 9.85 30.13 -12.58
CA ASN A 752 8.79 30.18 -13.58
C ASN A 752 9.22 30.96 -14.83
N LYS A 753 9.93 32.09 -14.66
CA LYS A 753 10.52 32.85 -15.78
C LYS A 753 11.54 32.00 -16.55
N TRP A 754 12.41 31.31 -15.82
CA TRP A 754 13.40 30.38 -16.41
C TRP A 754 12.73 29.27 -17.22
N LEU A 755 11.66 28.66 -16.68
CA LEU A 755 10.93 27.59 -17.35
C LEU A 755 10.16 28.09 -18.57
N ALA A 756 9.59 29.29 -18.53
CA ALA A 756 8.81 29.87 -19.63
C ALA A 756 9.61 29.97 -20.94
N GLU A 757 10.93 30.20 -20.84
CA GLU A 757 11.85 30.24 -22.00
C GLU A 757 12.21 28.85 -22.55
N ARG A 758 11.95 27.78 -21.78
CA ARG A 758 12.45 26.42 -22.03
C ARG A 758 11.34 25.39 -22.31
N ARG A 759 10.08 25.73 -22.07
CA ARG A 759 8.93 24.82 -22.27
C ARG A 759 8.33 24.85 -23.66
#